data_AF-A0A4R1JME5-F1
#
_entry.id   AF-A0A4R1JME5-F1
#
_cell.length_a   1.000
_cell.length_b   1.000
_cell.length_c   1.000
_cell.angle_alpha   90.00
_cell.angle_beta   90.00
_cell.angle_gamma   90.00
#
_symmetry.space_group_name_H-M   'P 1'
#
loop_
_entity.id
_entity.type
_entity.pdbx_description
1 polymer ?
#
loop_
_entity_poly.entity_id
_entity_poly.type
_entity_poly.pdbx_seq_one_letter_code
_entity_poly.pdbx_strand_id
1 'polypeptide(L)'
;MQIDLSTLDPKHNIIIKGAQVHNLKNVDVVIPRNKLVVITGLSGSGKSSLAFDTLYAEGQRRYVESLSSYARQFLGRLDKPKVEYIKGIAPAIAIEQKVNTTNARSTVGTSTEIYDYIKLLFARIGRTYSPISGLEVKKNTVTDVVSDVKNLELDSKWLLLAPIHLEEGRQLEDKLKVLLQQGFARVLVDNETMRLDEFTPTELHKLDNKDILLIIDRIVVKDEEEFYNRLADAVQTAFFEGKGICYLQEVNSDKRFTYSNNFELDGITFLEPNVHLFSFNNPYGACPVCEGYGNIIGIDADLVVPNTSLSVFESAIYPWRGDSMSWYKDELVKHAYKFDFPIHKPYFELSDEQKDLIWKGNQYFQGLNGFFKELEEKNYKIQNRVMLSRYRGKTKCHACRGKRLREEASYVKINGKTVSDLVDLPIKHLVTFFANIDLNVYEQQIAKRLMVEINNRLSFLTEVGLDYLTLNRNSATLSGGESQRINLATSLGSSLVGSMYILDEPSIGLHPKDSERLIKVLLSLRDLGNTVIVVEHDEDIMKAADMIIDIGPEAGTFGGHLVAQGTYEEILKSDSLTAKYLNGDLEISVPKKRRKFKNHIDIVGARENNLKNINVTFPLDVLTVITGVSGSGKSTLIKKILFPAMQKKLENAAEKAGQFSEIKGSFSQIKHIEYVDQNPIGRSSRSNPVTYIKAYDDIRDLYAKEKLSKIRGYQAKHFSFNVDGGRCETCKGEGSINVEMVFMADVSLPCETCGGKRFKKEVLEITFDNQNINDILTMTIDDAIAFFEKNKQSKITQKLQPLQDVGLGYVQLGQSSSTLSGGEAQRIKLASFLVKGATKDKALFVFDEPTTGLHFHDIKKLLASFDALIDKGHSIIVIEHNLDLIKCADWIIDLGPEGGENGGHLLAVGTPEEVAKEKKSVTGVYLKDKLF
;
A
#
# COMPACT_ATOMS: atom_id res chain seq x y z
N MET A 1 -14.18 4.86 -42.25
CA MET A 1 -13.21 5.40 -43.25
C MET A 1 -11.94 4.58 -43.12
N GLN A 2 -11.42 3.94 -44.18
CA GLN A 2 -10.11 3.29 -44.10
C GLN A 2 -9.03 4.36 -44.14
N ILE A 3 -8.28 4.51 -43.04
CA ILE A 3 -7.17 5.44 -42.94
C ILE A 3 -5.99 4.85 -43.72
N ASP A 4 -5.46 5.58 -44.70
CA ASP A 4 -4.25 5.16 -45.40
C ASP A 4 -3.01 5.36 -44.51
N LEU A 5 -2.63 4.28 -43.82
CA LEU A 5 -1.51 4.24 -42.89
C LEU A 5 -0.16 4.59 -43.52
N SER A 6 -0.02 4.49 -44.85
CA SER A 6 1.25 4.76 -45.54
C SER A 6 1.59 6.26 -45.61
N THR A 7 0.58 7.13 -45.46
CA THR A 7 0.73 8.59 -45.56
C THR A 7 1.00 9.28 -44.22
N LEU A 8 0.93 8.54 -43.11
CA LEU A 8 1.04 9.09 -41.76
C LEU A 8 2.49 9.15 -41.29
N ASP A 9 2.90 10.28 -40.69
CA ASP A 9 4.24 10.46 -40.13
C ASP A 9 4.39 9.74 -38.77
N PRO A 10 5.31 8.75 -38.64
CA PRO A 10 5.62 8.09 -37.38
C PRO A 10 6.21 9.00 -36.29
N LYS A 11 6.66 10.22 -36.63
CA LYS A 11 7.13 11.19 -35.64
C LYS A 11 5.98 11.80 -34.84
N HIS A 12 4.80 11.89 -35.43
CA HIS A 12 3.62 12.48 -34.81
C HIS A 12 2.59 11.42 -34.39
N ASN A 13 2.73 10.18 -34.87
CA ASN A 13 1.76 9.10 -34.63
C ASN A 13 2.47 7.79 -34.29
N ILE A 14 1.86 7.00 -33.40
CA ILE A 14 2.14 5.58 -33.21
C ILE A 14 1.22 4.83 -34.16
N ILE A 15 1.80 4.09 -35.11
CA ILE A 15 1.08 3.42 -36.18
C ILE A 15 1.18 1.92 -35.97
N ILE A 16 0.03 1.28 -35.79
CA ILE A 16 -0.11 -0.16 -35.56
C ILE A 16 -0.76 -0.77 -36.81
N LYS A 17 -0.09 -1.75 -37.41
CA LYS A 17 -0.60 -2.50 -38.57
C LYS A 17 -0.78 -3.97 -38.19
N GLY A 18 -1.98 -4.49 -38.42
CA GLY A 18 -2.28 -5.92 -38.36
C GLY A 18 -2.05 -6.54 -36.98
N ALA A 19 -2.54 -5.93 -35.91
CA ALA A 19 -2.46 -6.52 -34.58
C ALA A 19 -3.39 -7.75 -34.47
N GLN A 20 -2.82 -8.89 -34.04
CA GLN A 20 -3.46 -10.22 -33.95
C GLN A 20 -3.20 -10.90 -32.61
N VAL A 21 -2.90 -10.12 -31.57
CA VAL A 21 -2.68 -10.63 -30.21
C VAL A 21 -4.01 -11.07 -29.61
N HIS A 22 -4.06 -12.26 -29.03
CA HIS A 22 -5.27 -12.89 -28.50
C HIS A 22 -6.44 -12.96 -29.52
N ASN A 23 -7.50 -12.19 -29.30
CA ASN A 23 -8.69 -12.18 -30.15
C ASN A 23 -8.70 -11.04 -31.19
N LEU A 24 -7.67 -10.19 -31.24
CA LEU A 24 -7.59 -9.09 -32.22
C LEU A 24 -7.59 -9.64 -33.65
N LYS A 25 -8.39 -9.02 -34.52
CA LYS A 25 -8.68 -9.47 -35.89
C LYS A 25 -7.97 -8.59 -36.92
N ASN A 26 -6.65 -8.64 -36.93
CA ASN A 26 -5.79 -7.85 -37.83
C ASN A 26 -6.07 -6.34 -37.74
N VAL A 27 -6.06 -5.83 -36.50
CA VAL A 27 -6.47 -4.46 -36.19
C VAL A 27 -5.39 -3.46 -36.63
N ASP A 28 -5.81 -2.48 -37.42
CA ASP A 28 -5.04 -1.32 -37.87
C ASP A 28 -5.48 -0.09 -37.06
N VAL A 29 -4.56 0.52 -36.31
CA VAL A 29 -4.88 1.64 -35.39
C VAL A 29 -3.79 2.71 -35.46
N VAL A 30 -4.21 3.97 -35.36
CA VAL A 30 -3.31 5.13 -35.31
C VAL A 30 -3.53 5.87 -34.01
N ILE A 31 -2.47 6.09 -33.23
CA ILE A 31 -2.52 6.80 -31.95
C ILE A 31 -1.68 8.09 -32.08
N PRO A 32 -2.28 9.28 -31.95
CA PRO A 32 -1.53 10.52 -31.99
C PRO A 32 -0.60 10.63 -30.77
N ARG A 33 0.63 11.11 -30.97
CA ARG A 33 1.58 11.33 -29.87
C ARG A 33 1.22 12.58 -29.08
N ASN A 34 1.60 12.60 -27.81
CA ASN A 34 1.41 13.71 -26.87
C ASN A 34 -0.08 14.03 -26.65
N LYS A 35 -0.93 13.00 -26.72
CA LYS A 35 -2.37 13.08 -26.59
C LYS A 35 -2.87 12.12 -25.51
N LEU A 36 -4.03 12.44 -24.93
CA LEU A 36 -4.78 11.55 -24.05
C LEU A 36 -5.71 10.70 -24.92
N VAL A 37 -5.45 9.40 -24.98
CA VAL A 37 -6.18 8.45 -25.81
C VAL A 37 -6.87 7.43 -24.91
N VAL A 38 -8.17 7.25 -25.10
CA VAL A 38 -8.97 6.27 -24.35
C VAL A 38 -9.30 5.07 -25.23
N ILE A 39 -9.04 3.86 -24.75
CA ILE A 39 -9.46 2.61 -25.38
C ILE A 39 -10.68 2.10 -24.60
N THR A 40 -11.82 1.98 -25.28
CA THR A 40 -13.11 1.55 -24.69
C THR A 40 -13.68 0.35 -25.45
N GLY A 41 -14.82 -0.16 -24.97
CA GLY A 41 -15.53 -1.32 -25.53
C GLY A 41 -15.88 -2.39 -24.48
N LEU A 42 -16.58 -3.46 -24.88
CA LEU A 42 -17.08 -4.49 -23.96
C LEU A 42 -15.98 -5.22 -23.16
N SER A 43 -16.34 -5.79 -22.00
CA SER A 43 -15.46 -6.70 -21.25
C SER A 43 -15.03 -7.86 -22.17
N GLY A 44 -13.73 -8.08 -22.35
CA GLY A 44 -13.21 -9.12 -23.26
C GLY A 44 -13.22 -8.76 -24.75
N SER A 45 -13.46 -7.49 -25.14
CA SER A 45 -13.44 -7.08 -26.55
C SER A 45 -12.04 -7.05 -27.18
N GLY A 46 -10.97 -7.00 -26.37
CA GLY A 46 -9.58 -6.94 -26.85
C GLY A 46 -8.82 -5.66 -26.46
N LYS A 47 -9.41 -4.80 -25.60
CA LYS A 47 -8.79 -3.55 -25.11
C LYS A 47 -7.41 -3.78 -24.50
N SER A 48 -7.32 -4.65 -23.49
CA SER A 48 -6.06 -4.97 -22.80
C SER A 48 -5.07 -5.67 -23.72
N SER A 49 -5.55 -6.47 -24.68
CA SER A 49 -4.68 -7.09 -25.69
C SER A 49 -4.03 -6.07 -26.61
N LEU A 50 -4.72 -4.98 -26.96
CA LEU A 50 -4.14 -3.88 -27.72
C LEU A 50 -3.22 -3.01 -26.85
N ALA A 51 -3.67 -2.63 -25.65
CA ALA A 51 -2.95 -1.72 -24.76
C ALA A 51 -1.71 -2.38 -24.11
N PHE A 52 -1.89 -3.48 -23.41
CA PHE A 52 -0.83 -4.10 -22.61
C PHE A 52 -0.05 -5.16 -23.40
N ASP A 53 -0.74 -6.14 -23.97
CA ASP A 53 -0.08 -7.29 -24.61
C ASP A 53 0.55 -6.94 -25.97
N THR A 54 0.16 -5.80 -26.56
CA THR A 54 0.73 -5.28 -27.81
C THR A 54 1.59 -4.04 -27.58
N LEU A 55 0.99 -2.91 -27.18
CA LEU A 55 1.71 -1.63 -27.10
C LEU A 55 2.73 -1.57 -25.96
N TYR A 56 2.31 -1.89 -24.73
CA TYR A 56 3.24 -1.90 -23.59
C TYR A 56 4.34 -2.94 -23.79
N ALA A 57 3.98 -4.17 -24.14
CA ALA A 57 4.93 -5.25 -24.38
C ALA A 57 5.99 -4.86 -25.43
N GLU A 58 5.58 -4.30 -26.56
CA GLU A 58 6.52 -3.90 -27.61
C GLU A 58 7.35 -2.67 -27.22
N GLY A 59 6.75 -1.68 -26.53
CA GLY A 59 7.45 -0.48 -26.07
C GLY A 59 8.50 -0.80 -25.01
N GLN A 60 8.16 -1.64 -24.04
CA GLN A 60 9.08 -2.12 -23.01
C GLN A 60 10.18 -2.98 -23.62
N ARG A 61 9.85 -3.95 -24.48
CA ARG A 61 10.83 -4.83 -25.14
C ARG A 61 11.86 -4.03 -25.91
N ARG A 62 11.43 -3.10 -26.78
CA ARG A 62 12.36 -2.27 -27.58
C ARG A 62 13.27 -1.41 -26.71
N TYR A 63 12.75 -0.88 -25.60
CA TYR A 63 13.55 -0.12 -24.65
C TYR A 63 14.60 -1.00 -23.96
N VAL A 64 14.21 -2.16 -23.43
CA VAL A 64 15.13 -3.05 -22.70
C VAL A 64 16.18 -3.69 -23.64
N GLU A 65 15.82 -3.99 -24.90
CA GLU A 65 16.78 -4.45 -25.93
C GLU A 65 17.87 -3.42 -26.26
N SER A 66 17.66 -2.16 -25.90
CA SER A 66 18.65 -1.09 -26.05
C SER A 66 19.63 -0.97 -24.86
N LEU A 67 19.29 -1.56 -23.69
CA LEU A 67 20.08 -1.41 -22.47
C LEU A 67 21.40 -2.21 -22.50
N SER A 68 21.37 -3.44 -23.01
CA SER A 68 22.59 -4.26 -23.13
C SER A 68 22.46 -5.37 -24.17
N SER A 69 23.60 -5.83 -24.70
CA SER A 69 23.66 -7.01 -25.57
C SER A 69 23.18 -8.28 -24.85
N TYR A 70 23.44 -8.40 -23.55
CA TYR A 70 22.95 -9.49 -22.71
C TYR A 70 21.42 -9.51 -22.64
N ALA A 71 20.79 -8.38 -22.30
CA ALA A 71 19.33 -8.27 -22.24
C ALA A 71 18.68 -8.61 -23.58
N ARG A 72 19.29 -8.19 -24.69
CA ARG A 72 18.83 -8.51 -26.05
C ARG A 72 18.83 -10.02 -26.34
N GLN A 73 19.86 -10.76 -25.90
CA GLN A 73 19.93 -12.21 -26.10
C GLN A 73 18.83 -12.96 -25.32
N PHE A 74 18.49 -12.48 -24.12
CA PHE A 74 17.43 -13.05 -23.30
C PHE A 74 16.03 -12.71 -23.85
N LEU A 75 15.80 -11.44 -24.18
CA LEU A 75 14.52 -10.97 -24.72
C LEU A 75 14.20 -11.55 -26.10
N GLY A 76 15.23 -11.90 -26.89
CA GLY A 76 15.04 -12.59 -28.17
C GLY A 76 14.37 -13.97 -28.06
N ARG A 77 14.30 -14.55 -26.85
CA ARG A 77 13.58 -15.81 -26.59
C ARG A 77 12.10 -15.61 -26.23
N LEU A 78 11.69 -14.37 -25.96
CA LEU A 78 10.29 -14.07 -25.68
C LEU A 78 9.50 -14.01 -26.98
N ASP A 79 8.27 -14.52 -26.94
CA ASP A 79 7.35 -14.39 -28.06
C ASP A 79 7.07 -12.91 -28.32
N LYS A 80 7.34 -12.47 -29.54
CA LYS A 80 7.00 -11.10 -29.97
C LYS A 80 5.48 -10.98 -30.09
N PRO A 81 4.89 -9.83 -29.73
CA PRO A 81 3.49 -9.56 -30.01
C PRO A 81 3.19 -9.82 -31.50
N LYS A 82 2.08 -10.51 -31.78
CA LYS A 82 1.65 -10.82 -33.15
C LYS A 82 1.11 -9.55 -33.82
N VAL A 83 2.00 -8.85 -34.51
CA VAL A 83 1.70 -7.61 -35.23
C VAL A 83 2.55 -7.54 -36.51
N GLU A 84 2.01 -7.00 -37.61
CA GLU A 84 2.79 -6.85 -38.84
C GLU A 84 3.91 -5.84 -38.64
N TYR A 85 3.57 -4.64 -38.15
CA TYR A 85 4.55 -3.66 -37.67
C TYR A 85 3.96 -2.65 -36.71
N ILE A 86 4.83 -2.08 -35.87
CA ILE A 86 4.54 -0.88 -35.08
C ILE A 86 5.62 0.17 -35.33
N LYS A 87 5.22 1.36 -35.80
CA LYS A 87 6.10 2.51 -36.04
C LYS A 87 5.78 3.63 -35.06
N GLY A 88 6.79 4.43 -34.69
CA GLY A 88 6.61 5.60 -33.81
C GLY A 88 6.44 5.29 -32.32
N ILE A 89 6.60 4.03 -31.89
CA ILE A 89 6.44 3.60 -30.49
C ILE A 89 7.50 4.25 -29.58
N ALA A 90 7.06 4.66 -28.39
CA ALA A 90 7.90 5.23 -27.34
C ALA A 90 8.15 4.22 -26.21
N PRO A 91 9.16 4.45 -25.34
CA PRO A 91 9.31 3.68 -24.11
C PRO A 91 8.01 3.69 -23.30
N ALA A 92 7.55 2.50 -22.91
CA ALA A 92 6.24 2.31 -22.31
C ALA A 92 6.34 2.09 -20.80
N ILE A 93 5.43 2.71 -20.04
CA ILE A 93 5.26 2.53 -18.60
C ILE A 93 3.82 2.09 -18.37
N ALA A 94 3.64 0.90 -17.80
CA ALA A 94 2.33 0.39 -17.41
C ALA A 94 2.02 0.77 -15.96
N ILE A 95 0.79 1.25 -15.73
CA ILE A 95 0.23 1.50 -14.40
C ILE A 95 -0.99 0.59 -14.22
N GLU A 96 -0.71 -0.65 -13.79
CA GLU A 96 -1.72 -1.69 -13.50
C GLU A 96 -2.23 -1.63 -12.05
N GLN A 97 -3.33 -2.33 -11.79
CA GLN A 97 -3.97 -2.42 -10.47
C GLN A 97 -3.32 -3.44 -9.51
N LYS A 98 -2.38 -4.25 -10.00
CA LYS A 98 -1.76 -5.30 -9.19
C LYS A 98 -0.95 -4.69 -8.05
N VAL A 99 -1.21 -5.15 -6.83
CA VAL A 99 -0.42 -4.77 -5.66
C VAL A 99 0.97 -5.40 -5.81
N ASN A 100 1.92 -4.58 -6.26
CA ASN A 100 3.24 -5.04 -6.69
C ASN A 100 4.16 -5.48 -5.53
N THR A 101 3.81 -5.21 -4.27
CA THR A 101 4.73 -5.48 -3.14
C THR A 101 4.04 -6.07 -1.92
N THR A 102 4.44 -7.29 -1.54
CA THR A 102 4.10 -7.93 -0.25
C THR A 102 5.15 -7.64 0.84
N ASN A 103 6.17 -6.83 0.53
CA ASN A 103 7.28 -6.55 1.43
C ASN A 103 6.82 -5.73 2.64
N ALA A 104 6.93 -6.31 3.84
CA ALA A 104 6.51 -5.70 5.09
C ALA A 104 7.28 -4.41 5.45
N ARG A 105 8.45 -4.15 4.85
CA ARG A 105 9.23 -2.93 5.06
C ARG A 105 8.85 -1.79 4.10
N SER A 106 8.09 -2.06 3.04
CA SER A 106 7.66 -1.03 2.09
C SER A 106 6.56 -0.15 2.70
N THR A 107 6.66 1.16 2.52
CA THR A 107 5.66 2.15 2.91
C THR A 107 5.29 3.07 1.77
N VAL A 108 4.19 3.82 1.93
CA VAL A 108 3.82 4.91 1.01
C VAL A 108 5.01 5.87 0.81
N GLY A 109 5.71 6.24 1.87
CA GLY A 109 6.88 7.12 1.80
C GLY A 109 8.06 6.55 1.01
N THR A 110 8.30 5.23 1.05
CA THR A 110 9.36 4.60 0.22
C THR A 110 8.91 4.41 -1.21
N SER A 111 7.65 4.04 -1.46
CA SER A 111 7.11 3.84 -2.81
C SER A 111 7.00 5.15 -3.61
N THR A 112 6.89 6.28 -2.92
CA THR A 112 6.82 7.62 -3.51
C THR A 112 8.16 8.36 -3.50
N GLU A 113 9.21 7.74 -2.94
CA GLU A 113 10.55 8.32 -2.69
C GLU A 113 10.55 9.57 -1.80
N ILE A 114 9.40 10.03 -1.31
CA ILE A 114 9.28 11.20 -0.42
C ILE A 114 10.11 10.98 0.85
N TYR A 115 10.10 9.75 1.38
CA TYR A 115 10.90 9.41 2.54
C TYR A 115 12.40 9.56 2.28
N ASP A 116 12.89 9.31 1.07
CA ASP A 116 14.30 9.45 0.72
C ASP A 116 14.74 10.91 0.73
N TYR A 117 13.91 11.81 0.19
CA TYR A 117 14.14 13.26 0.28
C TYR A 117 14.07 13.78 1.71
N ILE A 118 13.12 13.30 2.53
CA ILE A 118 13.01 13.68 3.95
C ILE A 118 14.26 13.23 4.73
N LYS A 119 14.72 11.98 4.54
CA LYS A 119 15.96 11.50 5.18
C LYS A 119 17.17 12.35 4.79
N LEU A 120 17.27 12.72 3.51
CA LEU A 120 18.35 13.57 3.02
C LEU A 120 18.28 14.98 3.63
N LEU A 121 17.08 15.54 3.78
CA LEU A 121 16.87 16.82 4.44
C LEU A 121 17.33 16.77 5.92
N PHE A 122 16.89 15.76 6.68
CA PHE A 122 17.30 15.57 8.08
C PHE A 122 18.79 15.31 8.24
N ALA A 123 19.42 14.60 7.31
CA ALA A 123 20.87 14.40 7.32
C ALA A 123 21.66 15.69 7.02
N ARG A 124 21.05 16.70 6.40
CA ARG A 124 21.74 17.93 5.97
C ARG A 124 21.52 19.12 6.90
N ILE A 125 20.29 19.31 7.38
CA ILE A 125 19.90 20.46 8.20
C ILE A 125 19.29 20.08 9.56
N GLY A 126 19.21 18.78 9.88
CA GLY A 126 18.70 18.32 11.16
C GLY A 126 19.63 18.67 12.31
N ARG A 127 19.06 19.17 13.41
CA ARG A 127 19.80 19.53 14.64
C ARG A 127 19.52 18.50 15.71
N THR A 128 20.56 18.04 16.40
CA THR A 128 20.44 17.06 17.49
C THR A 128 20.21 17.76 18.81
N TYR A 129 19.29 17.25 19.62
CA TYR A 129 18.97 17.78 20.94
C TYR A 129 19.13 16.70 22.00
N SER A 130 19.67 17.08 23.17
CA SER A 130 19.79 16.15 24.29
C SER A 130 18.40 15.80 24.86
N PRO A 131 18.10 14.52 25.12
CA PRO A 131 16.86 14.12 25.78
C PRO A 131 16.82 14.50 27.27
N ILE A 132 17.97 14.84 27.89
CA ILE A 132 18.06 15.21 29.30
C ILE A 132 17.77 16.71 29.48
N SER A 133 18.57 17.57 28.83
CA SER A 133 18.47 19.02 28.99
C SER A 133 17.58 19.71 27.96
N GLY A 134 17.31 19.07 26.82
CA GLY A 134 16.63 19.71 25.68
C GLY A 134 17.49 20.70 24.90
N LEU A 135 18.77 20.86 25.25
CA LEU A 135 19.71 21.77 24.58
C LEU A 135 20.23 21.16 23.27
N GLU A 136 20.61 22.02 22.33
CA GLU A 136 21.19 21.63 21.05
C GLU A 136 22.61 21.08 21.26
N VAL A 137 22.87 19.87 20.76
CA VAL A 137 24.19 19.24 20.77
C VAL A 137 25.00 19.83 19.63
N LYS A 138 26.11 20.48 19.96
CA LYS A 138 27.03 21.11 18.99
C LYS A 138 28.42 20.53 19.17
N LYS A 139 29.17 20.51 18.08
CA LYS A 139 30.61 20.31 18.08
C LYS A 139 31.28 21.57 17.58
N ASN A 140 32.36 21.95 18.22
CA ASN A 140 33.23 23.01 17.77
C ASN A 140 34.22 22.46 16.75
N THR A 141 34.38 23.18 15.65
CA THR A 141 35.45 22.97 14.68
C THR A 141 36.64 23.87 15.02
N VAL A 142 37.80 23.56 14.44
CA VAL A 142 38.98 24.44 14.54
C VAL A 142 38.62 25.86 14.08
N THR A 143 37.83 25.97 13.02
CA THR A 143 37.38 27.25 12.46
C THR A 143 36.51 28.04 13.43
N ASP A 144 35.69 27.39 14.25
CA ASP A 144 34.86 28.07 15.26
C ASP A 144 35.75 28.71 16.33
N VAL A 145 36.74 27.97 16.85
CA VAL A 145 37.68 28.49 17.85
C VAL A 145 38.48 29.66 17.29
N VAL A 146 38.99 29.52 16.06
CA VAL A 146 39.73 30.61 15.38
C VAL A 146 38.85 31.83 15.17
N SER A 147 37.58 31.64 14.81
CA SER A 147 36.61 32.73 14.59
C SER A 147 36.25 33.43 15.89
N ASP A 148 36.13 32.70 17.01
CA ASP A 148 35.95 33.31 18.33
C ASP A 148 37.17 34.14 18.72
N VAL A 149 38.39 33.65 18.45
CA VAL A 149 39.62 34.41 18.71
C VAL A 149 39.71 35.69 17.86
N LYS A 150 39.18 35.70 16.63
CA LYS A 150 39.06 36.92 15.80
C LYS A 150 38.22 38.01 16.44
N ASN A 151 37.27 37.65 17.31
CA ASN A 151 36.39 38.58 17.99
C ASN A 151 36.94 39.08 19.34
N LEU A 152 38.13 38.63 19.75
CA LEU A 152 38.79 39.07 20.98
C LEU A 152 39.58 40.37 20.76
N GLU A 153 39.85 41.10 21.85
CA GLU A 153 40.63 42.34 21.79
C GLU A 153 42.06 42.08 21.30
N LEU A 154 42.55 42.92 20.39
CA LEU A 154 43.93 42.87 19.91
C LEU A 154 44.92 43.01 21.07
N ASP A 155 46.05 42.32 20.96
CA ASP A 155 47.12 42.22 21.98
C ASP A 155 46.72 41.56 23.31
N SER A 156 45.48 41.09 23.46
CA SER A 156 45.08 40.28 24.61
C SER A 156 45.84 38.95 24.65
N LYS A 157 46.15 38.48 25.86
CA LYS A 157 46.99 37.30 26.09
C LYS A 157 46.17 36.12 26.59
N TRP A 158 46.24 35.01 25.87
CA TRP A 158 45.46 33.81 26.13
C TRP A 158 46.35 32.56 26.14
N LEU A 159 45.92 31.55 26.89
CA LEU A 159 46.50 30.21 26.90
C LEU A 159 45.55 29.26 26.20
N LEU A 160 46.07 28.51 25.23
CA LEU A 160 45.38 27.38 24.65
C LEU A 160 45.76 26.13 25.43
N LEU A 161 44.75 25.49 26.03
CA LEU A 161 44.93 24.43 27.00
C LEU A 161 44.22 23.15 26.53
N ALA A 162 44.74 22.00 26.93
CA ALA A 162 44.12 20.69 26.71
C ALA A 162 44.04 19.92 28.05
N PRO A 163 42.89 19.29 28.40
CA PRO A 163 42.80 18.45 29.58
C PRO A 163 43.68 17.21 29.46
N ILE A 164 44.34 16.83 30.55
CA ILE A 164 45.15 15.61 30.60
C ILE A 164 44.27 14.44 31.06
N HIS A 165 44.01 13.51 30.15
CA HIS A 165 43.27 12.28 30.47
C HIS A 165 44.21 11.14 30.85
N LEU A 166 43.99 10.54 32.03
CA LEU A 166 44.69 9.34 32.49
C LEU A 166 44.00 8.08 31.97
N GLU A 167 44.80 7.10 31.52
CA GLU A 167 44.32 5.77 31.15
C GLU A 167 44.24 4.88 32.40
N GLU A 168 43.30 3.92 32.42
CA GLU A 168 43.16 3.00 33.55
C GLU A 168 44.48 2.28 33.86
N GLY A 169 44.96 2.42 35.11
CA GLY A 169 46.18 1.77 35.59
C GLY A 169 47.50 2.53 35.32
N ARG A 170 47.47 3.70 34.65
CA ARG A 170 48.65 4.57 34.52
C ARG A 170 48.72 5.63 35.61
N GLN A 171 49.93 5.89 36.11
CA GLN A 171 50.18 6.99 37.03
C GLN A 171 50.33 8.32 36.26
N LEU A 172 49.96 9.43 36.91
CA LEU A 172 50.06 10.78 36.33
C LEU A 172 51.50 11.13 35.93
N GLU A 173 52.48 10.74 36.75
CA GLU A 173 53.91 10.91 36.48
C GLU A 173 54.33 10.33 35.12
N ASP A 174 53.88 9.11 34.80
CA ASP A 174 54.23 8.46 33.53
C ASP A 174 53.64 9.21 32.33
N LYS A 175 52.41 9.72 32.47
CA LYS A 175 51.76 10.51 31.42
C LYS A 175 52.48 11.84 31.19
N LEU A 176 52.89 12.53 32.25
CA LEU A 176 53.63 13.80 32.16
C LEU A 176 55.03 13.61 31.55
N LYS A 177 55.73 12.51 31.86
CA LYS A 177 57.02 12.16 31.22
C LYS A 177 56.86 11.92 29.72
N VAL A 178 55.79 11.24 29.30
CA VAL A 178 55.50 11.02 27.88
C VAL A 178 55.21 12.35 27.17
N LEU A 179 54.42 13.24 27.77
CA LEU A 179 54.16 14.58 27.20
C LEU A 179 55.45 15.40 27.07
N LEU A 180 56.36 15.32 28.04
CA LEU A 180 57.68 15.97 27.96
C LEU A 180 58.53 15.39 26.81
N GLN A 181 58.51 14.07 26.62
CA GLN A 181 59.20 13.40 25.49
C GLN A 181 58.60 13.78 24.13
N GLN A 182 57.29 14.07 24.08
CA GLN A 182 56.59 14.57 22.89
C GLN A 182 56.88 16.06 22.59
N GLY A 183 57.63 16.75 23.47
CA GLY A 183 58.08 18.13 23.27
C GLY A 183 57.25 19.18 23.99
N PHE A 184 56.24 18.81 24.78
CA PHE A 184 55.52 19.77 25.61
C PHE A 184 56.35 20.18 26.81
N ALA A 185 56.44 21.48 27.09
CA ALA A 185 57.31 22.01 28.14
C ALA A 185 56.56 22.52 29.39
N ARG A 186 55.25 22.75 29.32
CA ARG A 186 54.50 23.46 30.36
C ARG A 186 53.11 22.90 30.61
N VAL A 187 52.68 23.02 31.86
CA VAL A 187 51.32 22.72 32.33
C VAL A 187 50.80 23.87 33.17
N LEU A 188 49.49 24.02 33.22
CA LEU A 188 48.78 24.91 34.13
C LEU A 188 48.27 24.06 35.29
N VAL A 189 48.67 24.38 36.52
CA VAL A 189 48.28 23.69 37.75
C VAL A 189 47.64 24.72 38.68
N ASP A 190 46.35 24.59 38.99
CA ASP A 190 45.60 25.54 39.83
C ASP A 190 45.82 27.02 39.43
N ASN A 191 45.77 27.32 38.12
CA ASN A 191 46.05 28.63 37.50
C ASN A 191 47.52 29.13 37.55
N GLU A 192 48.47 28.34 38.05
CA GLU A 192 49.90 28.66 37.97
C GLU A 192 50.58 27.90 36.83
N THR A 193 51.33 28.62 35.99
CA THR A 193 52.10 28.00 34.90
C THR A 193 53.37 27.39 35.45
N MET A 194 53.53 26.08 35.30
CA MET A 194 54.70 25.33 35.75
C MET A 194 55.38 24.64 34.57
N ARG A 195 56.69 24.42 34.68
CA ARG A 195 57.47 23.71 33.66
C ARG A 195 57.55 22.22 33.97
N LEU A 196 57.38 21.40 32.94
CA LEU A 196 57.36 19.94 33.08
C LEU A 196 58.72 19.36 33.48
N ASP A 197 59.82 20.02 33.13
CA ASP A 197 61.20 19.63 33.48
C ASP A 197 61.61 19.98 34.92
N GLU A 198 60.80 20.76 35.64
CA GLU A 198 61.09 21.22 37.00
C GLU A 198 60.47 20.32 38.10
N PHE A 199 59.57 19.39 37.74
CA PHE A 199 58.91 18.52 38.72
C PHE A 199 59.84 17.40 39.23
N THR A 200 60.03 17.31 40.55
CA THR A 200 60.65 16.14 41.18
C THR A 200 59.66 14.98 41.39
N PRO A 201 60.10 13.70 41.45
CA PRO A 201 59.20 12.56 41.69
C PRO A 201 58.33 12.70 42.95
N THR A 202 58.85 13.36 43.99
CA THR A 202 58.13 13.67 45.23
C THR A 202 57.07 14.77 45.11
N GLU A 203 57.17 15.65 44.12
CA GLU A 203 56.20 16.72 43.86
C GLU A 203 55.05 16.23 42.98
N LEU A 204 55.30 15.26 42.10
CA LEU A 204 54.30 14.66 41.22
C LEU A 204 53.17 13.96 42.00
N HIS A 205 53.48 13.30 43.12
CA HIS A 205 52.48 12.71 44.01
C HIS A 205 51.57 13.74 44.72
N LYS A 206 51.96 15.02 44.79
CA LYS A 206 51.12 16.09 45.37
C LYS A 206 50.11 16.65 44.36
N LEU A 207 50.20 16.23 43.09
CA LEU A 207 49.37 16.71 42.00
C LEU A 207 48.11 15.87 41.77
N ASP A 208 48.00 14.70 42.42
CA ASP A 208 46.92 13.71 42.19
C ASP A 208 45.48 14.23 42.49
N ASN A 209 45.32 15.45 43.01
CA ASN A 209 44.03 16.09 43.30
C ASN A 209 43.91 17.55 42.78
N LYS A 210 44.79 17.99 41.86
CA LYS A 210 44.81 19.37 41.33
C LYS A 210 44.24 19.45 39.91
N ASP A 211 43.74 20.62 39.49
CA ASP A 211 43.34 20.86 38.09
C ASP A 211 44.61 21.06 37.24
N ILE A 212 44.92 20.08 36.39
CA ILE A 212 46.13 20.08 35.56
C ILE A 212 45.75 20.08 34.08
N LEU A 213 46.12 21.15 33.40
CA LEU A 213 45.88 21.34 31.98
C LEU A 213 47.21 21.47 31.23
N LEU A 214 47.33 20.82 30.08
CA LEU A 214 48.48 20.93 29.21
C LEU A 214 48.44 22.28 28.47
N ILE A 215 49.53 23.05 28.50
CA ILE A 215 49.62 24.29 27.73
C ILE A 215 50.14 23.96 26.34
N ILE A 216 49.29 24.15 25.33
CA ILE A 216 49.60 23.86 23.92
C ILE A 216 50.27 25.06 23.26
N ASP A 217 49.67 26.25 23.38
CA ASP A 217 50.23 27.50 22.85
C ASP A 217 49.90 28.70 23.74
N ARG A 218 50.70 29.75 23.61
CA ARG A 218 50.47 31.07 24.22
C ARG A 218 50.13 32.04 23.11
N ILE A 219 48.89 32.50 23.14
CA ILE A 219 48.29 33.30 22.10
C ILE A 219 48.38 34.77 22.51
N VAL A 220 48.93 35.59 21.63
CA VAL A 220 48.77 37.05 21.68
C VAL A 220 47.93 37.39 20.45
N VAL A 221 46.73 37.92 20.66
CA VAL A 221 45.76 38.11 19.57
C VAL A 221 46.28 39.16 18.60
N LYS A 222 46.44 38.76 17.33
CA LYS A 222 46.84 39.61 16.21
C LYS A 222 45.88 39.41 15.04
N ASP A 223 45.74 40.43 14.21
CA ASP A 223 44.96 40.36 12.97
C ASP A 223 45.88 40.14 11.76
N GLU A 224 46.46 38.94 11.67
CA GLU A 224 47.39 38.53 10.59
C GLU A 224 47.05 37.09 10.14
N GLU A 225 47.08 36.81 8.84
CA GLU A 225 46.75 35.46 8.31
C GLU A 225 47.70 34.37 8.83
N GLU A 226 49.00 34.68 8.93
CA GLU A 226 50.01 33.75 9.45
C GLU A 226 49.72 33.35 10.91
N PHE A 227 49.23 34.29 11.72
CA PHE A 227 48.80 34.03 13.09
C PHE A 227 47.62 33.06 13.14
N TYR A 228 46.59 33.27 12.32
CA TYR A 228 45.41 32.39 12.30
C TYR A 228 45.73 30.99 11.79
N ASN A 229 46.63 30.83 10.83
CA ASN A 229 47.07 29.51 10.36
C ASN A 229 47.81 28.75 11.48
N ARG A 230 48.75 29.41 12.17
CA ARG A 230 49.45 28.83 13.32
C ARG A 230 48.48 28.47 14.45
N LEU A 231 47.50 29.33 14.72
CA LEU A 231 46.46 29.08 15.73
C LEU A 231 45.62 27.87 15.35
N ALA A 232 45.25 27.71 14.08
CA ALA A 232 44.48 26.55 13.62
C ALA A 232 45.23 25.23 13.88
N ASP A 233 46.53 25.18 13.57
CA ASP A 233 47.38 24.02 13.86
C ASP A 233 47.45 23.75 15.37
N ALA A 234 47.64 24.79 16.18
CA ALA A 234 47.68 24.67 17.65
C ALA A 234 46.34 24.17 18.23
N VAL A 235 45.21 24.68 17.75
CA VAL A 235 43.87 24.22 18.14
C VAL A 235 43.64 22.77 17.74
N GLN A 236 44.12 22.35 16.56
CA GLN A 236 44.07 20.95 16.16
C GLN A 236 44.89 20.06 17.10
N THR A 237 46.09 20.48 17.50
CA THR A 237 46.89 19.76 18.51
C THR A 237 46.18 19.73 19.87
N ALA A 238 45.56 20.84 20.29
CA ALA A 238 44.84 20.91 21.56
C ALA A 238 43.66 19.96 21.61
N PHE A 239 42.85 19.90 20.54
CA PHE A 239 41.78 18.93 20.43
C PHE A 239 42.31 17.48 20.40
N PHE A 240 43.42 17.21 19.72
CA PHE A 240 43.99 15.86 19.68
C PHE A 240 44.45 15.39 21.06
N GLU A 241 45.26 16.18 21.77
CA GLU A 241 45.79 15.81 23.09
C GLU A 241 44.70 15.80 24.16
N GLY A 242 43.74 16.73 24.06
CA GLY A 242 42.61 16.84 24.97
C GLY A 242 41.46 15.87 24.70
N LYS A 243 41.67 14.84 23.84
CA LYS A 243 40.64 13.86 23.42
C LYS A 243 39.31 14.53 23.01
N GLY A 244 39.44 15.61 22.26
CA GLY A 244 38.35 16.38 21.68
C GLY A 244 37.93 17.61 22.48
N ILE A 245 38.53 17.86 23.65
CA ILE A 245 38.26 19.06 24.46
C ILE A 245 39.46 20.00 24.41
N CYS A 246 39.22 21.30 24.28
CA CYS A 246 40.24 22.31 24.53
C CYS A 246 39.66 23.51 25.28
N TYR A 247 40.51 24.25 25.96
CA TYR A 247 40.14 25.47 26.67
C TYR A 247 40.95 26.66 26.17
N LEU A 248 40.32 27.83 26.14
CA LEU A 248 40.98 29.10 25.90
C LEU A 248 40.82 29.97 27.15
N GLN A 249 41.92 30.21 27.87
CA GLN A 249 41.91 30.93 29.14
C GLN A 249 42.71 32.23 29.05
N GLU A 250 42.15 33.33 29.54
CA GLU A 250 42.85 34.61 29.57
C GLU A 250 43.95 34.59 30.65
N VAL A 251 45.12 35.17 30.38
CA VAL A 251 46.28 35.10 31.30
C VAL A 251 46.04 35.89 32.60
N ASN A 252 45.28 36.97 32.55
CA ASN A 252 45.08 37.90 33.68
C ASN A 252 43.71 37.76 34.37
N SER A 253 42.89 36.80 33.96
CA SER A 253 41.55 36.59 34.52
C SER A 253 41.21 35.10 34.59
N ASP A 254 40.21 34.74 35.39
CA ASP A 254 39.66 33.37 35.42
C ASP A 254 38.70 33.08 34.25
N LYS A 255 38.66 33.95 33.23
CA LYS A 255 37.79 33.78 32.07
C LYS A 255 38.31 32.64 31.20
N ARG A 256 37.58 31.53 31.19
CA ARG A 256 37.87 30.31 30.42
C ARG A 256 36.71 30.00 29.47
N PHE A 257 37.01 29.86 28.18
CA PHE A 257 36.10 29.30 27.20
C PHE A 257 36.40 27.82 27.01
N THR A 258 35.35 27.01 26.91
CA THR A 258 35.44 25.56 26.70
C THR A 258 34.95 25.25 25.31
N TYR A 259 35.73 24.46 24.58
CA TYR A 259 35.40 23.97 23.26
C TYR A 259 35.48 22.45 23.25
N SER A 260 34.52 21.80 22.58
CA SER A 260 34.54 20.36 22.39
C SER A 260 34.22 20.03 20.94
N ASN A 261 35.07 19.24 20.28
CA ASN A 261 34.79 18.68 18.96
C ASN A 261 34.11 17.30 19.04
N ASN A 262 33.92 16.77 20.24
CA ASN A 262 33.11 15.58 20.49
C ASN A 262 31.63 15.92 20.32
N PHE A 263 30.87 15.02 19.71
CA PHE A 263 29.42 15.19 19.59
C PHE A 263 28.73 14.66 20.85
N GLU A 264 28.93 15.35 21.98
CA GLU A 264 28.47 14.91 23.30
C GLU A 264 27.81 16.05 24.10
N LEU A 265 26.85 15.69 24.94
CA LEU A 265 26.19 16.60 25.88
C LEU A 265 25.55 15.79 27.02
N ASP A 266 25.50 16.34 28.23
CA ASP A 266 24.90 15.69 29.42
C ASP A 266 25.43 14.28 29.71
N GLY A 267 26.70 14.01 29.37
CA GLY A 267 27.33 12.69 29.54
C GLY A 267 26.89 11.64 28.51
N ILE A 268 26.19 12.04 27.45
CA ILE A 268 25.78 11.17 26.34
C ILE A 268 26.61 11.52 25.11
N THR A 269 27.20 10.51 24.46
CA THR A 269 27.76 10.64 23.11
C THR A 269 26.67 10.37 22.08
N PHE A 270 26.47 11.31 21.15
CA PHE A 270 25.41 11.27 20.14
C PHE A 270 25.91 10.73 18.81
N LEU A 271 25.00 10.20 18.00
CA LEU A 271 25.28 9.81 16.61
C LEU A 271 25.15 11.02 15.69
N GLU A 272 26.14 11.24 14.82
CA GLU A 272 26.06 12.31 13.84
C GLU A 272 24.95 12.03 12.79
N PRO A 273 24.11 13.03 12.48
CA PRO A 273 23.07 12.89 11.46
C PRO A 273 23.64 12.48 10.10
N ASN A 274 23.19 11.35 9.58
CA ASN A 274 23.47 10.89 8.22
C ASN A 274 22.25 10.17 7.65
N VAL A 275 22.24 9.90 6.33
CA VAL A 275 21.08 9.29 5.67
C VAL A 275 20.77 7.89 6.22
N HIS A 276 21.78 7.13 6.64
CA HIS A 276 21.58 5.78 7.19
C HIS A 276 20.93 5.81 8.57
N LEU A 277 21.19 6.85 9.39
CA LEU A 277 20.56 7.02 10.70
C LEU A 277 19.03 7.08 10.60
N PHE A 278 18.54 7.67 9.51
CA PHE A 278 17.11 7.82 9.25
C PHE A 278 16.54 6.71 8.36
N SER A 279 17.32 5.67 8.02
CA SER A 279 16.85 4.57 7.16
C SER A 279 16.50 3.34 7.99
N PHE A 280 15.21 3.01 8.11
CA PHE A 280 14.77 1.78 8.77
C PHE A 280 15.08 0.50 7.97
N ASN A 281 15.54 0.62 6.72
CA ASN A 281 16.04 -0.51 5.92
C ASN A 281 17.53 -0.78 6.16
N ASN A 282 18.23 0.11 6.87
CA ASN A 282 19.64 -0.05 7.22
C ASN A 282 19.76 -0.36 8.73
N PRO A 283 20.51 -1.40 9.13
CA PRO A 283 20.73 -1.72 10.54
C PRO A 283 21.24 -0.55 11.40
N TYR A 284 21.96 0.41 10.79
CA TYR A 284 22.48 1.59 11.48
C TYR A 284 21.37 2.50 12.05
N GLY A 285 20.26 2.67 11.32
CA GLY A 285 19.12 3.50 11.72
C GLY A 285 17.88 2.72 12.17
N ALA A 286 17.79 1.44 11.83
CA ALA A 286 16.66 0.59 12.17
C ALA A 286 16.54 0.38 13.69
N CYS A 287 15.30 0.30 14.17
CA CYS A 287 15.03 -0.10 15.55
C CYS A 287 15.63 -1.48 15.83
N PRO A 288 16.43 -1.66 16.90
CA PRO A 288 17.12 -2.93 17.17
C PRO A 288 16.16 -4.06 17.59
N VAL A 289 14.97 -3.72 18.09
CA VAL A 289 13.98 -4.71 18.57
C VAL A 289 13.16 -5.29 17.42
N CYS A 290 12.75 -4.45 16.47
CA CYS A 290 11.92 -4.89 15.35
C CYS A 290 12.65 -4.87 14.01
N GLU A 291 13.95 -4.62 13.97
CA GLU A 291 14.78 -4.56 12.77
C GLU A 291 14.14 -3.73 11.63
N GLY A 292 13.52 -2.59 11.98
CA GLY A 292 12.87 -1.72 10.99
C GLY A 292 11.50 -2.16 10.47
N TYR A 293 10.93 -3.28 10.93
CA TYR A 293 9.58 -3.71 10.53
C TYR A 293 8.44 -2.89 11.18
N GLY A 294 8.72 -2.24 12.31
CA GLY A 294 7.73 -1.49 13.11
C GLY A 294 6.75 -2.36 13.91
N ASN A 295 6.63 -3.64 13.57
CA ASN A 295 5.78 -4.62 14.25
C ASN A 295 6.61 -5.81 14.73
N ILE A 296 6.19 -6.42 15.84
CA ILE A 296 6.80 -7.63 16.43
C ILE A 296 5.72 -8.65 16.75
N ILE A 297 6.12 -9.89 16.98
CA ILE A 297 5.24 -10.87 17.63
C ILE A 297 5.29 -10.57 19.13
N GLY A 298 4.17 -10.14 19.69
CA GLY A 298 4.07 -9.73 21.09
C GLY A 298 2.63 -9.76 21.58
N ILE A 299 2.36 -9.14 22.72
CA ILE A 299 1.00 -9.04 23.24
C ILE A 299 0.16 -8.12 22.34
N ASP A 300 -0.93 -8.66 21.82
CA ASP A 300 -1.89 -7.94 20.99
C ASP A 300 -2.94 -7.30 21.91
N ALA A 301 -2.93 -5.97 21.96
CA ALA A 301 -3.82 -5.18 22.81
C ALA A 301 -5.30 -5.45 22.52
N ASP A 302 -5.65 -5.72 21.27
CA ASP A 302 -7.02 -5.98 20.89
C ASP A 302 -7.43 -7.39 21.35
N LEU A 303 -6.51 -8.35 21.54
CA LEU A 303 -6.83 -9.67 22.12
C LEU A 303 -6.99 -9.57 23.65
N VAL A 304 -6.30 -8.63 24.27
CA VAL A 304 -6.41 -8.33 25.71
C VAL A 304 -7.73 -7.62 26.02
N VAL A 305 -8.16 -6.69 25.17
CA VAL A 305 -9.42 -5.95 25.30
C VAL A 305 -10.27 -6.13 24.04
N PRO A 306 -10.89 -7.32 23.86
CA PRO A 306 -11.61 -7.65 22.63
C PRO A 306 -12.94 -6.91 22.47
N ASN A 307 -13.56 -6.50 23.58
CA ASN A 307 -14.76 -5.67 23.55
C ASN A 307 -14.54 -4.36 24.30
N THR A 308 -14.28 -3.30 23.53
CA THR A 308 -14.01 -1.98 24.09
C THR A 308 -15.26 -1.26 24.61
N SER A 309 -16.48 -1.77 24.35
CA SER A 309 -17.73 -1.19 24.87
C SER A 309 -17.96 -1.48 26.35
N LEU A 310 -17.23 -2.45 26.91
CA LEU A 310 -17.26 -2.75 28.33
C LEU A 310 -16.36 -1.79 29.09
N SER A 311 -16.76 -1.46 30.31
CA SER A 311 -15.91 -0.76 31.29
C SER A 311 -14.94 -1.73 31.98
N VAL A 312 -13.95 -1.20 32.70
CA VAL A 312 -13.05 -2.05 33.51
C VAL A 312 -13.83 -2.81 34.58
N PHE A 313 -14.84 -2.17 35.16
CA PHE A 313 -15.77 -2.79 36.11
C PHE A 313 -16.52 -4.00 35.52
N GLU A 314 -17.01 -3.87 34.28
CA GLU A 314 -17.70 -4.94 33.51
C GLU A 314 -16.73 -5.96 32.89
N SER A 315 -15.47 -5.97 33.34
CA SER A 315 -14.42 -6.89 32.91
C SER A 315 -14.06 -6.76 31.42
N ALA A 316 -13.83 -5.53 30.95
CA ALA A 316 -13.28 -5.26 29.62
C ALA A 316 -11.95 -5.99 29.36
N ILE A 317 -11.11 -6.10 30.39
CA ILE A 317 -9.79 -6.74 30.33
C ILE A 317 -9.96 -8.26 30.40
N TYR A 318 -9.77 -8.92 29.26
CA TYR A 318 -10.07 -10.34 29.09
C TYR A 318 -9.17 -11.28 29.90
N PRO A 319 -7.84 -11.05 30.01
CA PRO A 319 -6.97 -11.89 30.85
C PRO A 319 -7.30 -11.86 32.35
N TRP A 320 -7.97 -10.82 32.83
CA TRP A 320 -8.35 -10.65 34.24
C TRP A 320 -9.77 -11.15 34.52
N ARG A 321 -10.38 -11.93 33.62
CA ARG A 321 -11.68 -12.56 33.83
C ARG A 321 -11.55 -13.87 34.63
N GLY A 322 -12.64 -14.26 35.29
CA GLY A 322 -12.77 -15.52 36.01
C GLY A 322 -12.21 -15.48 37.44
N ASP A 323 -12.38 -16.59 38.16
CA ASP A 323 -12.17 -16.62 39.61
C ASP A 323 -10.69 -16.52 40.02
N SER A 324 -9.76 -16.97 39.17
CA SER A 324 -8.33 -17.01 39.50
C SER A 324 -7.59 -15.70 39.23
N MET A 325 -8.01 -14.92 38.24
CA MET A 325 -7.29 -13.72 37.77
C MET A 325 -8.07 -12.41 38.00
N SER A 326 -9.31 -12.49 38.51
CA SER A 326 -10.14 -11.32 38.83
C SER A 326 -9.52 -10.39 39.87
N TRP A 327 -8.63 -10.90 40.73
CA TRP A 327 -7.96 -10.10 41.76
C TRP A 327 -7.20 -8.89 41.18
N TYR A 328 -6.58 -9.01 39.99
CA TYR A 328 -5.90 -7.89 39.32
C TYR A 328 -6.88 -6.75 38.96
N LYS A 329 -8.06 -7.12 38.47
CA LYS A 329 -9.15 -6.18 38.18
C LYS A 329 -9.67 -5.55 39.47
N ASP A 330 -9.88 -6.35 40.51
CA ASP A 330 -10.43 -5.90 41.79
C ASP A 330 -9.46 -4.95 42.52
N GLU A 331 -8.15 -5.17 42.41
CA GLU A 331 -7.12 -4.26 42.92
C GLU A 331 -7.20 -2.88 42.24
N LEU A 332 -7.29 -2.84 40.90
CA LEU A 332 -7.48 -1.61 40.15
C LEU A 332 -8.77 -0.90 40.57
N VAL A 333 -9.90 -1.62 40.62
CA VAL A 333 -11.21 -1.05 40.99
C VAL A 333 -11.20 -0.49 42.41
N LYS A 334 -10.58 -1.20 43.37
CA LYS A 334 -10.50 -0.78 44.77
C LYS A 334 -9.65 0.47 44.97
N HIS A 335 -8.65 0.70 44.12
CA HIS A 335 -7.71 1.82 44.25
C HIS A 335 -7.93 2.97 43.27
N ALA A 336 -8.87 2.83 42.32
CA ALA A 336 -9.14 3.82 41.28
C ALA A 336 -9.41 5.25 41.78
N TYR A 337 -10.03 5.41 42.96
CA TYR A 337 -10.29 6.74 43.54
C TYR A 337 -9.02 7.52 43.91
N LYS A 338 -7.87 6.84 44.08
CA LYS A 338 -6.60 7.49 44.47
C LYS A 338 -5.92 8.25 43.33
N PHE A 339 -6.30 7.95 42.08
CA PHE A 339 -5.71 8.52 40.87
C PHE A 339 -6.79 8.88 39.83
N ASP A 340 -8.02 9.11 40.31
CA ASP A 340 -9.19 9.57 39.56
C ASP A 340 -9.46 8.78 38.26
N PHE A 341 -9.48 7.45 38.37
CA PHE A 341 -9.70 6.58 37.22
C PHE A 341 -11.19 6.19 37.05
N PRO A 342 -11.80 6.39 35.87
CA PRO A 342 -13.23 6.16 35.67
C PRO A 342 -13.55 4.68 35.39
N ILE A 343 -13.81 3.90 36.44
CA ILE A 343 -14.00 2.43 36.36
C ILE A 343 -15.24 1.96 35.58
N HIS A 344 -16.28 2.79 35.50
CA HIS A 344 -17.55 2.49 34.80
C HIS A 344 -17.59 3.04 33.38
N LYS A 345 -16.57 3.80 32.98
CA LYS A 345 -16.50 4.35 31.63
C LYS A 345 -16.10 3.23 30.66
N PRO A 346 -16.81 3.06 29.52
CA PRO A 346 -16.41 2.12 28.49
C PRO A 346 -14.95 2.33 28.06
N TYR A 347 -14.23 1.25 27.80
CA TYR A 347 -12.80 1.30 27.48
C TYR A 347 -12.49 2.21 26.28
N PHE A 348 -13.37 2.25 25.28
CA PHE A 348 -13.17 3.10 24.08
C PHE A 348 -13.22 4.60 24.40
N GLU A 349 -13.90 5.03 25.46
CA GLU A 349 -13.99 6.44 25.86
C GLU A 349 -12.87 6.88 26.82
N LEU A 350 -12.00 5.96 27.25
CA LEU A 350 -10.84 6.29 28.08
C LEU A 350 -9.82 7.12 27.27
N SER A 351 -9.17 8.08 27.92
CA SER A 351 -8.04 8.81 27.32
C SER A 351 -6.84 7.87 27.09
N ASP A 352 -5.91 8.26 26.22
CA ASP A 352 -4.72 7.47 25.96
C ASP A 352 -3.82 7.34 27.21
N GLU A 353 -3.79 8.37 28.06
CA GLU A 353 -3.13 8.31 29.37
C GLU A 353 -3.80 7.30 30.31
N GLN A 354 -5.14 7.27 30.35
CA GLN A 354 -5.89 6.30 31.13
C GLN A 354 -5.66 4.86 30.62
N LYS A 355 -5.63 4.67 29.30
CA LYS A 355 -5.30 3.37 28.70
C LYS A 355 -3.87 2.97 29.04
N ASP A 356 -2.91 3.86 28.87
CA ASP A 356 -1.49 3.62 29.18
C ASP A 356 -1.28 3.29 30.66
N LEU A 357 -2.05 3.92 31.56
CA LEU A 357 -2.05 3.59 32.99
C LEU A 357 -2.46 2.13 33.25
N ILE A 358 -3.49 1.61 32.58
CA ILE A 358 -3.89 0.19 32.69
C ILE A 358 -2.73 -0.74 32.26
N TRP A 359 -2.00 -0.35 31.21
CA TRP A 359 -0.89 -1.15 30.70
C TRP A 359 0.34 -1.10 31.58
N LYS A 360 0.77 0.09 32.01
CA LYS A 360 1.97 0.28 32.82
C LYS A 360 1.78 -0.10 34.29
N GLY A 361 0.58 0.10 34.82
CA GLY A 361 0.34 0.06 36.26
C GLY A 361 0.84 1.32 36.96
N ASN A 362 0.71 1.34 38.28
CA ASN A 362 1.28 2.36 39.16
C ASN A 362 1.63 1.74 40.52
N GLN A 363 1.92 2.56 41.53
CA GLN A 363 2.23 2.06 42.88
C GLN A 363 1.07 1.31 43.58
N TYR A 364 -0.15 1.38 43.05
CA TYR A 364 -1.35 0.77 43.64
C TYR A 364 -1.87 -0.46 42.89
N PHE A 365 -1.36 -0.75 41.68
CA PHE A 365 -1.68 -1.98 40.93
C PHE A 365 -0.60 -2.28 39.87
N GLN A 366 -0.37 -3.57 39.59
CA GLN A 366 0.74 -4.05 38.75
C GLN A 366 0.65 -3.71 37.26
N GLY A 367 -0.56 -3.53 36.72
CA GLY A 367 -0.79 -3.28 35.28
C GLY A 367 -0.55 -4.49 34.38
N LEU A 368 -0.95 -4.38 33.10
CA LEU A 368 -0.85 -5.49 32.13
C LEU A 368 0.59 -5.87 31.77
N ASN A 369 1.50 -4.90 31.67
CA ASN A 369 2.91 -5.17 31.34
C ASN A 369 3.57 -6.00 32.44
N GLY A 370 3.32 -5.68 33.71
CA GLY A 370 3.80 -6.46 34.84
C GLY A 370 3.17 -7.86 34.87
N PHE A 371 1.87 -7.96 34.59
CA PHE A 371 1.15 -9.23 34.50
C PHE A 371 1.72 -10.17 33.42
N PHE A 372 1.91 -9.68 32.19
CA PHE A 372 2.46 -10.50 31.10
C PHE A 372 3.93 -10.84 31.32
N LYS A 373 4.72 -9.94 31.90
CA LYS A 373 6.11 -10.24 32.28
C LYS A 373 6.20 -11.39 33.28
N GLU A 374 5.33 -11.41 34.29
CA GLU A 374 5.28 -12.52 35.25
C GLU A 374 4.88 -13.86 34.60
N LEU A 375 3.95 -13.82 33.63
CA LEU A 375 3.59 -15.01 32.85
C LEU A 375 4.77 -15.52 32.01
N GLU A 376 5.56 -14.62 31.43
CA GLU A 376 6.75 -14.93 30.63
C GLU A 376 7.92 -15.44 31.46
N GLU A 377 8.14 -14.91 32.67
CA GLU A 377 9.14 -15.44 33.60
C GLU A 377 8.79 -16.89 34.01
N LYS A 378 7.50 -17.18 34.18
CA LYS A 378 6.98 -18.51 34.53
C LYS A 378 6.59 -19.34 33.29
N ASN A 379 7.16 -19.03 32.12
CA ASN A 379 6.85 -19.70 30.85
C ASN A 379 7.20 -21.20 30.84
N TYR A 380 7.98 -21.70 31.80
CA TYR A 380 8.18 -23.14 31.98
C TYR A 380 6.87 -23.88 32.32
N LYS A 381 5.86 -23.22 32.91
CA LYS A 381 4.53 -23.79 33.19
C LYS A 381 3.65 -23.83 31.93
N ILE A 382 3.10 -25.00 31.60
CA ILE A 382 2.29 -25.20 30.38
C ILE A 382 1.06 -24.29 30.34
N GLN A 383 0.37 -24.11 31.46
CA GLN A 383 -0.79 -23.23 31.56
C GLN A 383 -0.45 -21.77 31.20
N ASN A 384 0.74 -21.28 31.57
CA ASN A 384 1.18 -19.93 31.24
C ASN A 384 1.53 -19.80 29.76
N ARG A 385 2.14 -20.81 29.14
CA ARG A 385 2.35 -20.87 27.68
C ARG A 385 1.03 -20.78 26.92
N VAL A 386 0.05 -21.60 27.32
CA VAL A 386 -1.27 -21.64 26.68
C VAL A 386 -2.04 -20.33 26.91
N MET A 387 -1.85 -19.67 28.05
CA MET A 387 -2.44 -18.37 28.30
C MET A 387 -1.80 -17.27 27.45
N LEU A 388 -0.46 -17.22 27.41
CA LEU A 388 0.28 -16.26 26.58
C LEU A 388 -0.04 -16.41 25.09
N SER A 389 -0.15 -17.63 24.58
CA SER A 389 -0.44 -17.87 23.16
C SER A 389 -1.80 -17.32 22.72
N ARG A 390 -2.78 -17.22 23.64
CA ARG A 390 -4.11 -16.65 23.34
C ARG A 390 -4.09 -15.13 23.14
N TYR A 391 -3.07 -14.45 23.65
CA TYR A 391 -2.96 -12.98 23.59
C TYR A 391 -1.76 -12.51 22.76
N ARG A 392 -1.02 -13.43 22.14
CA ARG A 392 0.10 -13.10 21.27
C ARG A 392 -0.36 -12.95 19.82
N GLY A 393 0.08 -11.88 19.17
CA GLY A 393 -0.21 -11.56 17.78
C GLY A 393 0.84 -10.63 17.18
N LYS A 394 0.62 -10.20 15.94
CA LYS A 394 1.41 -9.11 15.34
C LYS A 394 0.97 -7.81 16.00
N THR A 395 1.85 -7.21 16.79
CA THR A 395 1.58 -5.97 17.50
C THR A 395 2.62 -4.92 17.13
N LYS A 396 2.34 -3.64 17.40
CA LYS A 396 3.32 -2.57 17.22
C LYS A 396 4.52 -2.84 18.14
N CYS A 397 5.72 -2.57 17.63
CA CYS A 397 6.94 -2.71 18.42
C CYS A 397 6.86 -1.85 19.69
N HIS A 398 7.13 -2.40 20.87
CA HIS A 398 7.07 -1.64 22.13
C HIS A 398 8.18 -0.58 22.24
N ALA A 399 9.34 -0.82 21.61
CA ALA A 399 10.47 0.11 21.65
C ALA A 399 10.26 1.34 20.75
N CYS A 400 10.01 1.14 19.45
CA CYS A 400 9.81 2.25 18.52
C CYS A 400 8.34 2.65 18.32
N ARG A 401 7.37 1.95 18.92
CA ARG A 401 5.91 2.18 18.77
C ARG A 401 5.41 2.19 17.32
N GLY A 402 6.10 1.49 16.43
CA GLY A 402 5.80 1.47 14.99
C GLY A 402 6.55 2.51 14.16
N LYS A 403 7.41 3.35 14.77
CA LYS A 403 8.23 4.35 14.09
C LYS A 403 9.41 3.78 13.30
N ARG A 404 9.72 2.49 13.48
CA ARG A 404 10.75 1.69 12.75
C ARG A 404 12.20 2.12 12.94
N LEU A 405 12.46 3.32 13.44
CA LEU A 405 13.80 3.83 13.71
C LEU A 405 14.23 3.58 15.16
N ARG A 406 15.55 3.64 15.36
CA ARG A 406 16.17 3.65 16.69
C ARG A 406 15.90 4.96 17.43
N GLU A 407 16.08 4.94 18.75
CA GLU A 407 15.76 6.07 19.63
C GLU A 407 16.64 7.29 19.33
N GLU A 408 17.90 7.07 18.98
CA GLU A 408 18.87 8.12 18.70
C GLU A 408 18.47 8.98 17.49
N ALA A 409 17.72 8.42 16.53
CA ALA A 409 17.18 9.18 15.42
C ALA A 409 16.10 10.19 15.85
N SER A 410 15.47 9.99 17.02
CA SER A 410 14.46 10.90 17.58
C SER A 410 15.06 12.15 18.23
N TYR A 411 16.37 12.16 18.44
CA TYR A 411 17.09 13.33 18.96
C TYR A 411 17.28 14.40 17.88
N VAL A 412 17.21 14.02 16.61
CA VAL A 412 17.38 14.94 15.48
C VAL A 412 16.03 15.54 15.08
N LYS A 413 15.96 16.88 15.09
CA LYS A 413 14.73 17.63 14.81
C LYS A 413 14.97 18.71 13.76
N ILE A 414 13.92 18.97 12.97
CA ILE A 414 13.78 20.15 12.13
C ILE A 414 12.50 20.86 12.57
N ASN A 415 12.59 22.15 12.88
CA ASN A 415 11.46 22.96 13.36
C ASN A 415 10.66 22.28 14.49
N GLY A 416 11.37 21.68 15.45
CA GLY A 416 10.79 20.98 16.60
C GLY A 416 10.20 19.59 16.34
N LYS A 417 10.26 19.06 15.10
CA LYS A 417 9.70 17.74 14.73
C LYS A 417 10.78 16.74 14.32
N THR A 418 10.60 15.47 14.71
CA THR A 418 11.47 14.37 14.26
C THR A 418 10.99 13.79 12.93
N VAL A 419 11.84 13.04 12.22
CA VAL A 419 11.43 12.30 11.00
C VAL A 419 10.21 11.42 11.28
N SER A 420 10.24 10.69 12.39
CA SER A 420 9.16 9.77 12.77
C SER A 420 7.84 10.49 13.03
N ASP A 421 7.88 11.69 13.59
CA ASP A 421 6.65 12.47 13.82
C ASP A 421 6.04 12.93 12.50
N LEU A 422 6.87 13.27 11.51
CA LEU A 422 6.40 13.75 10.20
C LEU A 422 5.79 12.63 9.35
N VAL A 423 6.38 11.43 9.36
CA VAL A 423 5.87 10.31 8.52
C VAL A 423 4.57 9.69 9.04
N ASP A 424 4.24 9.92 10.31
CA ASP A 424 2.99 9.48 10.94
C ASP A 424 1.86 10.52 10.78
N LEU A 425 2.17 11.75 10.31
CA LEU A 425 1.13 12.73 9.96
C LEU A 425 0.39 12.32 8.67
N PRO A 426 -0.92 12.59 8.59
CA PRO A 426 -1.61 12.60 7.31
C PRO A 426 -0.94 13.59 6.34
N ILE A 427 -0.85 13.22 5.06
CA ILE A 427 -0.20 14.00 4.00
C ILE A 427 -0.73 15.44 3.96
N LYS A 428 -2.03 15.65 4.19
CA LYS A 428 -2.65 16.99 4.30
C LYS A 428 -1.93 17.91 5.30
N HIS A 429 -1.57 17.38 6.47
CA HIS A 429 -0.84 18.13 7.50
C HIS A 429 0.64 18.24 7.16
N LEU A 430 1.20 17.23 6.49
CA LEU A 430 2.60 17.24 6.06
C LEU A 430 2.88 18.30 4.98
N VAL A 431 1.95 18.49 4.02
CA VAL A 431 1.98 19.60 3.06
C VAL A 431 2.03 20.94 3.77
N THR A 432 1.16 21.12 4.78
CA THR A 432 1.08 22.36 5.57
C THR A 432 2.38 22.61 6.36
N PHE A 433 3.00 21.54 6.88
CA PHE A 433 4.27 21.64 7.60
C PHE A 433 5.40 22.10 6.70
N PHE A 434 5.59 21.50 5.52
CA PHE A 434 6.69 21.86 4.62
C PHE A 434 6.45 23.19 3.88
N ALA A 435 5.20 23.62 3.73
CA ALA A 435 4.89 24.95 3.19
C ALA A 435 5.27 26.08 4.17
N ASN A 436 5.11 25.84 5.48
CA ASN A 436 5.32 26.84 6.55
C ASN A 436 6.60 26.60 7.36
N ILE A 437 7.54 25.81 6.84
CA ILE A 437 8.78 25.50 7.54
C ILE A 437 9.65 26.77 7.61
N ASP A 438 10.04 27.13 8.83
CA ASP A 438 10.96 28.26 9.06
C ASP A 438 12.40 27.74 9.08
N LEU A 439 13.23 28.26 8.19
CA LEU A 439 14.62 27.87 8.00
C LEU A 439 15.49 29.12 7.94
N ASN A 440 16.68 29.06 8.53
CA ASN A 440 17.63 30.15 8.39
C ASN A 440 18.18 30.24 6.95
N VAL A 441 18.86 31.35 6.61
CA VAL A 441 19.37 31.62 5.26
C VAL A 441 20.27 30.48 4.74
N TYR A 442 21.13 29.92 5.61
CA TYR A 442 22.04 28.83 5.25
C TYR A 442 21.29 27.51 5.00
N GLU A 443 20.38 27.15 5.91
CA GLU A 443 19.52 25.96 5.78
C GLU A 443 18.65 26.05 4.52
N GLN A 444 18.09 27.22 4.22
CA GLN A 444 17.26 27.44 3.04
C GLN A 444 18.05 27.24 1.75
N GLN A 445 19.32 27.65 1.69
CA GLN A 445 20.18 27.42 0.53
C GLN A 445 20.42 25.93 0.28
N ILE A 446 20.71 25.15 1.33
CA ILE A 446 20.94 23.71 1.24
C ILE A 446 19.64 22.96 0.91
N ALA A 447 18.54 23.34 1.56
CA ALA A 447 17.25 22.66 1.46
C ALA A 447 16.50 23.00 0.17
N LYS A 448 16.80 24.10 -0.53
CA LYS A 448 16.02 24.64 -1.66
C LYS A 448 15.55 23.57 -2.65
N ARG A 449 16.47 22.74 -3.17
CA ARG A 449 16.12 21.69 -4.15
C ARG A 449 15.30 20.56 -3.51
N LEU A 450 15.65 20.15 -2.30
CA LEU A 450 14.93 19.10 -1.57
C LEU A 450 13.49 19.52 -1.26
N MET A 451 13.29 20.78 -0.88
CA MET A 451 11.97 21.34 -0.59
C MET A 451 11.08 21.37 -1.82
N VAL A 452 11.61 21.68 -3.00
CA VAL A 452 10.86 21.62 -4.26
C VAL A 452 10.39 20.19 -4.52
N GLU A 453 11.29 19.21 -4.44
CA GLU A 453 10.94 17.79 -4.68
C GLU A 453 9.94 17.24 -3.66
N ILE A 454 10.11 17.56 -2.37
CA ILE A 454 9.18 17.14 -1.31
C ILE A 454 7.79 17.75 -1.54
N ASN A 455 7.71 19.07 -1.76
CA ASN A 455 6.43 19.76 -1.94
C ASN A 455 5.71 19.30 -3.21
N ASN A 456 6.42 19.12 -4.33
CA ASN A 456 5.83 18.63 -5.58
C ASN A 456 5.22 17.23 -5.39
N ARG A 457 5.97 16.30 -4.80
CA ARG A 457 5.49 14.92 -4.61
C ARG A 457 4.33 14.83 -3.62
N LEU A 458 4.33 15.64 -2.56
CA LEU A 458 3.20 15.75 -1.65
C LEU A 458 1.96 16.37 -2.34
N SER A 459 2.16 17.36 -3.21
CA SER A 459 1.09 17.94 -4.04
C SER A 459 0.48 16.89 -4.94
N PHE A 460 1.29 16.11 -5.66
CA PHE A 460 0.78 15.05 -6.55
C PHE A 460 -0.04 14.01 -5.79
N LEU A 461 0.38 13.59 -4.60
CA LEU A 461 -0.41 12.69 -3.74
C LEU A 461 -1.75 13.31 -3.32
N THR A 462 -1.78 14.61 -3.08
CA THR A 462 -3.00 15.35 -2.73
C THR A 462 -3.93 15.47 -3.94
N GLU A 463 -3.39 15.75 -5.12
CA GLU A 463 -4.12 15.84 -6.39
C GLU A 463 -4.78 14.52 -6.77
N VAL A 464 -4.11 13.38 -6.55
CA VAL A 464 -4.72 12.05 -6.74
C VAL A 464 -5.62 11.60 -5.56
N GLY A 465 -5.91 12.49 -4.60
CA GLY A 465 -6.86 12.21 -3.51
C GLY A 465 -6.37 11.24 -2.44
N LEU A 466 -5.06 11.21 -2.17
CA LEU A 466 -4.44 10.37 -1.14
C LEU A 466 -3.93 11.17 0.07
N ASP A 467 -4.43 12.38 0.26
CA ASP A 467 -4.04 13.32 1.33
C ASP A 467 -4.34 12.81 2.75
N TYR A 468 -5.24 11.82 2.86
CA TYR A 468 -5.59 11.15 4.11
C TYR A 468 -4.59 10.06 4.56
N LEU A 469 -3.66 9.65 3.69
CA LEU A 469 -2.65 8.63 4.01
C LEU A 469 -1.50 9.21 4.82
N THR A 470 -0.82 8.34 5.57
CA THR A 470 0.47 8.66 6.21
C THR A 470 1.61 8.02 5.41
N LEU A 471 2.80 8.63 5.44
CA LEU A 471 3.96 8.08 4.74
C LEU A 471 4.46 6.76 5.36
N ASN A 472 4.15 6.50 6.64
CA ASN A 472 4.49 5.27 7.34
C ASN A 472 3.47 4.13 7.09
N ARG A 473 2.36 4.38 6.37
CA ARG A 473 1.38 3.34 6.01
C ARG A 473 2.08 2.27 5.17
N ASN A 474 1.90 1.01 5.57
CA ASN A 474 2.49 -0.14 4.88
C ASN A 474 1.88 -0.32 3.49
N SER A 475 2.71 -0.48 2.46
CA SER A 475 2.25 -0.61 1.08
C SER A 475 1.38 -1.85 0.86
N ALA A 476 1.57 -2.91 1.67
CA ALA A 476 0.75 -4.12 1.60
C ALA A 476 -0.69 -3.95 2.12
N THR A 477 -1.01 -2.84 2.80
CA THR A 477 -2.37 -2.56 3.29
C THR A 477 -3.14 -1.58 2.41
N LEU A 478 -2.57 -1.19 1.28
CA LEU A 478 -3.22 -0.33 0.29
C LEU A 478 -4.22 -1.13 -0.55
N SER A 479 -5.31 -0.49 -0.97
CA SER A 479 -6.18 -1.05 -2.01
C SER A 479 -5.48 -1.01 -3.38
N GLY A 480 -6.00 -1.75 -4.36
CA GLY A 480 -5.51 -1.70 -5.74
C GLY A 480 -5.52 -0.27 -6.30
N GLY A 481 -6.64 0.45 -6.13
CA GLY A 481 -6.75 1.86 -6.53
C GLY A 481 -5.81 2.81 -5.76
N GLU A 482 -5.63 2.63 -4.44
CA GLU A 482 -4.64 3.41 -3.67
C GLU A 482 -3.21 3.19 -4.21
N SER A 483 -2.83 1.94 -4.47
CA SER A 483 -1.54 1.58 -5.04
C SER A 483 -1.34 2.16 -6.44
N GLN A 484 -2.37 2.10 -7.29
CA GLN A 484 -2.35 2.65 -8.65
C GLN A 484 -2.15 4.16 -8.63
N ARG A 485 -2.87 4.88 -7.77
CA ARG A 485 -2.74 6.34 -7.62
C ARG A 485 -1.40 6.76 -7.05
N ILE A 486 -0.81 5.96 -6.15
CA ILE A 486 0.59 6.17 -5.72
C ILE A 486 1.55 6.06 -6.90
N ASN A 487 1.43 5.01 -7.72
CA ASN A 487 2.28 4.85 -8.91
C ASN A 487 2.10 5.99 -9.91
N LEU A 488 0.88 6.50 -10.06
CA LEU A 488 0.59 7.67 -10.90
C LEU A 488 1.26 8.94 -10.36
N ALA A 489 1.16 9.21 -9.05
CA ALA A 489 1.84 10.33 -8.41
C ALA A 489 3.37 10.22 -8.49
N THR A 490 3.93 9.02 -8.30
CA THR A 490 5.37 8.77 -8.48
C THR A 490 5.80 9.02 -9.92
N SER A 491 4.96 8.63 -10.89
CA SER A 491 5.22 8.86 -12.32
C SER A 491 5.26 10.36 -12.65
N LEU A 492 4.35 11.16 -12.10
CA LEU A 492 4.38 12.62 -12.23
C LEU A 492 5.67 13.22 -11.63
N GLY A 493 6.12 12.68 -10.49
CA GLY A 493 7.37 13.08 -9.84
C GLY A 493 8.65 12.77 -10.62
N SER A 494 8.60 11.84 -11.58
CA SER A 494 9.79 11.39 -12.32
C SER A 494 10.24 12.35 -13.44
N SER A 495 9.42 13.36 -13.78
CA SER A 495 9.70 14.37 -14.83
C SER A 495 10.10 13.77 -16.20
N LEU A 496 9.56 12.59 -16.54
CA LEU A 496 9.81 11.95 -17.84
C LEU A 496 9.02 12.66 -18.95
N VAL A 497 9.66 12.81 -20.12
CA VAL A 497 9.08 13.42 -21.32
C VAL A 497 9.28 12.48 -22.51
N GLY A 498 8.29 12.40 -23.38
CA GLY A 498 8.33 11.56 -24.58
C GLY A 498 8.08 10.07 -24.33
N SER A 499 7.61 9.71 -23.13
CA SER A 499 7.22 8.35 -22.76
C SER A 499 5.75 8.07 -23.11
N MET A 500 5.40 6.79 -23.19
CA MET A 500 4.04 6.31 -23.34
C MET A 500 3.56 5.72 -22.00
N TYR A 501 2.56 6.33 -21.40
CA TYR A 501 1.93 5.83 -20.18
C TYR A 501 0.68 5.05 -20.54
N ILE A 502 0.59 3.81 -20.08
CA ILE A 502 -0.55 2.92 -20.34
C ILE A 502 -1.20 2.58 -19.01
N LEU A 503 -2.44 3.02 -18.81
CA LEU A 503 -3.17 2.91 -17.55
C LEU A 503 -4.36 1.97 -17.71
N ASP A 504 -4.52 1.08 -16.74
CA ASP A 504 -5.63 0.11 -16.70
C ASP A 504 -6.72 0.63 -15.76
N GLU A 505 -7.79 1.22 -16.32
CA GLU A 505 -9.00 1.65 -15.61
C GLU A 505 -8.70 2.42 -14.30
N PRO A 506 -8.00 3.56 -14.38
CA PRO A 506 -7.57 4.33 -13.21
C PRO A 506 -8.73 4.93 -12.40
N SER A 507 -9.95 4.97 -12.93
CA SER A 507 -11.15 5.41 -12.20
C SER A 507 -11.70 4.37 -11.22
N ILE A 508 -11.17 3.14 -11.20
CA ILE A 508 -11.70 2.08 -10.34
C ILE A 508 -11.65 2.44 -8.86
N GLY A 509 -12.77 2.19 -8.18
CA GLY A 509 -12.95 2.49 -6.76
C GLY A 509 -12.85 3.98 -6.42
N LEU A 510 -12.94 4.86 -7.42
CA LEU A 510 -13.04 6.30 -7.23
C LEU A 510 -14.49 6.74 -7.20
N HIS A 511 -14.76 7.64 -6.27
CA HIS A 511 -16.01 8.38 -6.28
C HIS A 511 -15.98 9.41 -7.44
N PRO A 512 -17.10 9.74 -8.10
CA PRO A 512 -17.13 10.68 -9.22
C PRO A 512 -16.38 12.01 -8.97
N LYS A 513 -16.54 12.59 -7.78
CA LYS A 513 -15.74 13.75 -7.29
C LYS A 513 -14.22 13.59 -7.44
N ASP A 514 -13.70 12.40 -7.21
CA ASP A 514 -12.27 12.09 -7.30
C ASP A 514 -11.87 11.78 -8.76
N SER A 515 -12.78 11.26 -9.59
CA SER A 515 -12.58 11.10 -11.04
C SER A 515 -12.27 12.43 -11.73
N GLU A 516 -12.94 13.52 -11.36
CA GLU A 516 -12.63 14.87 -11.86
C GLU A 516 -11.18 15.29 -11.58
N ARG A 517 -10.63 14.90 -10.43
CA ARG A 517 -9.23 15.18 -10.06
C ARG A 517 -8.27 14.31 -10.86
N LEU A 518 -8.61 13.03 -11.03
CA LEU A 518 -7.83 12.12 -11.86
C LEU A 518 -7.71 12.61 -13.30
N ILE A 519 -8.78 13.12 -13.91
CA ILE A 519 -8.76 13.70 -15.26
C ILE A 519 -7.71 14.80 -15.35
N LYS A 520 -7.66 15.72 -14.38
CA LYS A 520 -6.63 16.79 -14.34
C LYS A 520 -5.22 16.22 -14.30
N VAL A 521 -5.01 15.16 -13.52
CA VAL A 521 -3.71 14.48 -13.43
C VAL A 521 -3.33 13.84 -14.77
N LEU A 522 -4.26 13.16 -15.45
CA LEU A 522 -4.02 12.57 -16.77
C LEU A 522 -3.66 13.63 -17.82
N LEU A 523 -4.35 14.76 -17.79
CA LEU A 523 -4.07 15.91 -18.66
C LEU A 523 -2.70 16.52 -18.36
N SER A 524 -2.34 16.71 -17.09
CA SER A 524 -1.00 17.19 -16.69
C SER A 524 0.10 16.24 -17.19
N LEU A 525 -0.11 14.93 -17.08
CA LEU A 525 0.85 13.92 -17.55
C LEU A 525 1.04 13.98 -19.07
N ARG A 526 -0.04 14.19 -19.83
CA ARG A 526 -0.03 14.45 -21.26
C ARG A 526 0.72 15.75 -21.59
N ASP A 527 0.39 16.84 -20.89
CA ASP A 527 0.87 18.19 -21.18
C ASP A 527 2.38 18.36 -20.89
N LEU A 528 2.97 17.48 -20.08
CA LEU A 528 4.43 17.32 -19.95
C LEU A 528 5.13 16.83 -21.24
N GLY A 529 4.36 16.44 -22.26
CA GLY A 529 4.89 15.91 -23.53
C GLY A 529 4.92 14.39 -23.57
N ASN A 530 4.03 13.72 -22.85
CA ASN A 530 3.87 12.27 -22.88
C ASN A 530 2.60 11.86 -23.63
N THR A 531 2.58 10.64 -24.14
CA THR A 531 1.37 10.03 -24.70
C THR A 531 0.71 9.19 -23.62
N VAL A 532 -0.55 9.50 -23.28
CA VAL A 532 -1.28 8.84 -22.20
C VAL A 532 -2.37 8.00 -22.83
N ILE A 533 -2.29 6.68 -22.67
CA ILE A 533 -3.25 5.71 -23.17
C ILE A 533 -3.96 5.09 -21.98
N VAL A 534 -5.28 5.22 -21.94
CA VAL A 534 -6.09 4.77 -20.82
C VAL A 534 -7.10 3.74 -21.31
N VAL A 535 -7.15 2.57 -20.71
CA VAL A 535 -8.27 1.64 -20.90
C VAL A 535 -9.36 2.05 -19.92
N GLU A 536 -10.53 2.49 -20.41
CA GLU A 536 -11.58 3.05 -19.54
C GLU A 536 -13.01 2.86 -20.08
N HIS A 537 -13.95 2.95 -19.14
CA HIS A 537 -15.39 2.96 -19.36
C HIS A 537 -16.07 4.18 -18.73
N ASP A 538 -15.34 4.98 -17.95
CA ASP A 538 -15.85 6.21 -17.35
C ASP A 538 -16.21 7.28 -18.39
N GLU A 539 -17.42 7.81 -18.29
CA GLU A 539 -18.00 8.77 -19.22
C GLU A 539 -17.21 10.10 -19.24
N ASP A 540 -16.74 10.56 -18.07
CA ASP A 540 -16.07 11.85 -17.93
C ASP A 540 -14.63 11.78 -18.45
N ILE A 541 -13.93 10.66 -18.23
CA ILE A 541 -12.61 10.42 -18.83
C ILE A 541 -12.71 10.32 -20.36
N MET A 542 -13.73 9.63 -20.87
CA MET A 542 -13.98 9.54 -22.32
C MET A 542 -14.22 10.92 -22.94
N LYS A 543 -15.02 11.77 -22.28
CA LYS A 543 -15.27 13.16 -22.72
C LYS A 543 -14.01 14.02 -22.72
N ALA A 544 -13.11 13.81 -21.76
CA ALA A 544 -11.86 14.58 -21.63
C ALA A 544 -10.76 14.12 -22.60
N ALA A 545 -10.91 12.96 -23.25
CA ALA A 545 -9.92 12.39 -24.14
C ALA A 545 -9.78 13.18 -25.44
N ASP A 546 -8.55 13.29 -25.95
CA ASP A 546 -8.28 13.84 -27.28
C ASP A 546 -8.72 12.88 -28.40
N MET A 547 -8.67 11.57 -28.13
CA MET A 547 -9.11 10.52 -29.06
C MET A 547 -9.63 9.31 -28.29
N ILE A 548 -10.62 8.64 -28.86
CA ILE A 548 -11.20 7.40 -28.35
C ILE A 548 -11.04 6.32 -29.43
N ILE A 549 -10.70 5.12 -28.98
CA ILE A 549 -10.63 3.89 -29.77
C ILE A 549 -11.64 2.92 -29.19
N ASP A 550 -12.66 2.58 -29.96
CA ASP A 550 -13.69 1.62 -29.55
C ASP A 550 -13.39 0.24 -30.17
N ILE A 551 -13.11 -0.74 -29.30
CA ILE A 551 -12.82 -2.12 -29.68
C ILE A 551 -14.06 -2.98 -29.38
N GLY A 552 -14.55 -3.69 -30.41
CA GLY A 552 -15.82 -4.44 -30.35
C GLY A 552 -16.13 -5.07 -31.71
N PRO A 553 -17.40 -5.35 -32.06
CA PRO A 553 -18.64 -4.94 -31.39
C PRO A 553 -19.01 -5.81 -30.18
N GLU A 554 -18.47 -7.04 -30.08
CA GLU A 554 -18.76 -7.99 -29.00
C GLU A 554 -17.49 -8.40 -28.23
N ALA A 555 -17.61 -9.39 -27.34
CA ALA A 555 -16.50 -9.95 -26.56
C ALA A 555 -15.96 -11.24 -27.20
N GLY A 556 -14.74 -11.65 -26.82
CA GLY A 556 -14.21 -12.97 -27.18
C GLY A 556 -14.00 -13.15 -28.69
N THR A 557 -14.52 -14.25 -29.24
CA THR A 557 -14.36 -14.62 -30.65
C THR A 557 -15.01 -13.64 -31.62
N PHE A 558 -16.08 -12.95 -31.18
CA PHE A 558 -16.84 -11.94 -31.93
C PHE A 558 -16.35 -10.50 -31.69
N GLY A 559 -15.38 -10.33 -30.78
CA GLY A 559 -14.69 -9.06 -30.54
C GLY A 559 -13.46 -8.89 -31.41
N GLY A 560 -12.57 -8.01 -30.96
CA GLY A 560 -11.24 -7.81 -31.54
C GLY A 560 -11.23 -7.04 -32.85
N HIS A 561 -12.32 -6.35 -33.20
CA HIS A 561 -12.35 -5.41 -34.33
C HIS A 561 -12.30 -3.96 -33.84
N LEU A 562 -11.77 -3.08 -34.68
CA LEU A 562 -11.88 -1.64 -34.48
C LEU A 562 -13.27 -1.21 -34.97
N VAL A 563 -14.14 -0.77 -34.05
CA VAL A 563 -15.50 -0.34 -34.38
C VAL A 563 -15.52 1.12 -34.78
N ALA A 564 -14.88 1.96 -33.98
CA ALA A 564 -14.78 3.39 -34.21
C ALA A 564 -13.46 3.94 -33.66
N GLN A 565 -12.97 5.00 -34.29
CA GLN A 565 -11.82 5.76 -33.82
C GLN A 565 -12.06 7.23 -34.16
N GLY A 566 -11.89 8.13 -33.18
CA GLY A 566 -12.08 9.56 -33.40
C GLY A 566 -12.18 10.36 -32.10
N THR A 567 -12.58 11.61 -32.21
CA THR A 567 -12.95 12.48 -31.08
C THR A 567 -14.25 12.00 -30.42
N TYR A 568 -14.55 12.47 -29.21
CA TYR A 568 -15.80 12.13 -28.51
C TYR A 568 -17.05 12.39 -29.39
N GLU A 569 -17.13 13.53 -30.06
CA GLU A 569 -18.24 13.86 -30.96
C GLU A 569 -18.37 12.93 -32.18
N GLU A 570 -17.25 12.40 -32.67
CA GLU A 570 -17.24 11.42 -33.77
C GLU A 570 -17.66 10.03 -33.29
N ILE A 571 -17.27 9.63 -32.07
CA ILE A 571 -17.73 8.38 -31.47
C ILE A 571 -19.24 8.40 -31.24
N LEU A 572 -19.82 9.50 -30.76
CA LEU A 572 -21.28 9.62 -30.58
C LEU A 572 -22.07 9.42 -31.88
N LYS A 573 -21.47 9.70 -33.04
CA LYS A 573 -22.08 9.50 -34.37
C LYS A 573 -21.90 8.08 -34.91
N SER A 574 -21.10 7.24 -34.24
CA SER A 574 -20.86 5.86 -34.66
C SER A 574 -22.02 4.93 -34.25
N ASP A 575 -22.15 3.79 -34.92
CA ASP A 575 -23.15 2.76 -34.58
C ASP A 575 -22.65 1.79 -33.48
N SER A 576 -21.67 2.21 -32.68
CA SER A 576 -21.09 1.37 -31.65
C SER A 576 -22.03 1.19 -30.46
N LEU A 577 -21.85 0.09 -29.73
CA LEU A 577 -22.63 -0.14 -28.51
C LEU A 577 -22.36 0.95 -27.47
N THR A 578 -21.11 1.39 -27.35
CA THR A 578 -20.72 2.48 -26.46
C THR A 578 -21.40 3.78 -26.84
N ALA A 579 -21.44 4.14 -28.13
CA ALA A 579 -22.16 5.31 -28.61
C ALA A 579 -23.66 5.28 -28.25
N LYS A 580 -24.32 4.12 -28.39
CA LYS A 580 -25.73 3.94 -28.00
C LYS A 580 -25.99 4.20 -26.52
N TYR A 581 -25.05 3.81 -25.65
CA TYR A 581 -25.17 4.12 -24.21
C TYR A 581 -24.89 5.59 -23.90
N LEU A 582 -23.88 6.18 -24.54
CA LEU A 582 -23.53 7.59 -24.33
C LEU A 582 -24.60 8.56 -24.86
N ASN A 583 -25.28 8.20 -25.96
CA ASN A 583 -26.40 8.97 -26.52
C ASN A 583 -27.71 8.78 -25.75
N GLY A 584 -27.81 7.76 -24.89
CA GLY A 584 -29.04 7.38 -24.19
C GLY A 584 -30.02 6.53 -25.01
N ASP A 585 -29.64 6.06 -26.19
CA ASP A 585 -30.45 5.11 -26.98
C ASP A 585 -30.63 3.77 -26.23
N LEU A 586 -29.58 3.35 -25.52
CA LEU A 586 -29.59 2.26 -24.56
C LEU A 586 -29.26 2.81 -23.18
N GLU A 587 -30.03 2.41 -22.17
CA GLU A 587 -29.77 2.82 -20.80
C GLU A 587 -29.99 1.68 -19.80
N ILE A 588 -29.39 1.84 -18.61
CA ILE A 588 -29.76 1.10 -17.42
C ILE A 588 -30.90 1.89 -16.77
N SER A 589 -32.13 1.40 -16.95
CA SER A 589 -33.33 2.09 -16.51
C SER A 589 -33.48 2.05 -14.98
N VAL A 590 -33.90 3.16 -14.38
CA VAL A 590 -34.23 3.22 -12.95
C VAL A 590 -35.43 2.31 -12.65
N PRO A 591 -35.38 1.46 -11.60
CA PRO A 591 -36.50 0.60 -11.23
C PRO A 591 -37.77 1.40 -10.93
N LYS A 592 -38.89 1.07 -11.61
CA LYS A 592 -40.18 1.77 -11.41
C LYS A 592 -40.74 1.63 -9.99
N LYS A 593 -40.40 0.54 -9.30
CA LYS A 593 -40.77 0.27 -7.91
C LYS A 593 -39.57 -0.35 -7.21
N ARG A 594 -39.17 0.24 -6.07
CA ARG A 594 -38.14 -0.30 -5.19
C ARG A 594 -38.73 -1.33 -4.24
N ARG A 595 -37.96 -2.35 -3.89
CA ARG A 595 -38.36 -3.41 -2.97
C ARG A 595 -38.47 -2.85 -1.56
N LYS A 596 -39.48 -3.31 -0.81
CA LYS A 596 -39.66 -2.95 0.61
C LYS A 596 -39.14 -4.06 1.49
N PHE A 597 -38.41 -3.72 2.54
CA PHE A 597 -37.90 -4.67 3.52
C PHE A 597 -38.72 -4.60 4.83
N LYS A 598 -38.73 -5.72 5.56
CA LYS A 598 -39.27 -5.81 6.93
C LYS A 598 -38.17 -6.21 7.92
N ASN A 599 -37.28 -7.09 7.48
CA ASN A 599 -36.18 -7.63 8.25
C ASN A 599 -34.92 -6.79 7.99
N HIS A 600 -34.08 -6.64 9.00
CA HIS A 600 -32.85 -5.85 8.92
C HIS A 600 -31.81 -6.35 9.92
N ILE A 601 -30.55 -5.96 9.74
CA ILE A 601 -29.45 -6.16 10.68
C ILE A 601 -28.97 -4.79 11.13
N ASP A 602 -28.87 -4.56 12.43
CA ASP A 602 -28.31 -3.32 12.97
C ASP A 602 -26.92 -3.56 13.55
N ILE A 603 -25.97 -2.74 13.13
CA ILE A 603 -24.66 -2.61 13.77
C ILE A 603 -24.68 -1.31 14.57
N VAL A 604 -24.55 -1.44 15.89
CA VAL A 604 -24.57 -0.30 16.83
C VAL A 604 -23.15 0.04 17.24
N GLY A 605 -22.80 1.32 17.17
CA GLY A 605 -21.54 1.87 17.67
C GLY A 605 -20.30 1.41 16.93
N ALA A 606 -20.35 1.30 15.60
CA ALA A 606 -19.20 0.95 14.76
C ALA A 606 -18.11 2.02 14.83
N ARG A 607 -16.92 1.64 15.29
CA ARG A 607 -15.82 2.56 15.64
C ARG A 607 -14.42 2.07 15.27
N GLU A 608 -14.33 1.05 14.43
CA GLU A 608 -13.07 0.54 13.92
C GLU A 608 -12.40 1.58 12.98
N ASN A 609 -11.07 1.70 13.03
CA ASN A 609 -10.27 2.68 12.27
C ASN A 609 -10.81 4.12 12.38
N ASN A 610 -11.33 4.68 11.29
CA ASN A 610 -11.83 6.06 11.23
C ASN A 610 -13.33 6.20 11.47
N LEU A 611 -14.08 5.10 11.67
CA LEU A 611 -15.52 5.17 11.93
C LEU A 611 -15.83 5.88 13.25
N LYS A 612 -16.81 6.77 13.25
CA LYS A 612 -17.10 7.69 14.36
C LYS A 612 -18.23 7.20 15.25
N ASN A 613 -18.14 5.95 15.72
CA ASN A 613 -19.14 5.31 16.57
C ASN A 613 -20.56 5.35 15.97
N ILE A 614 -20.67 4.99 14.69
CA ILE A 614 -21.91 5.11 13.91
C ILE A 614 -22.85 3.91 14.13
N ASN A 615 -24.16 4.17 14.02
CA ASN A 615 -25.19 3.13 14.01
C ASN A 615 -25.67 2.94 12.57
N VAL A 616 -25.68 1.71 12.07
CA VAL A 616 -26.02 1.41 10.67
C VAL A 616 -27.00 0.24 10.60
N THR A 617 -28.09 0.45 9.87
CA THR A 617 -29.11 -0.56 9.59
C THR A 617 -28.93 -1.08 8.16
N PHE A 618 -28.82 -2.40 8.02
CA PHE A 618 -28.72 -3.12 6.76
C PHE A 618 -30.02 -3.87 6.48
N PRO A 619 -30.85 -3.40 5.54
CA PRO A 619 -32.03 -4.11 5.07
C PRO A 619 -31.73 -5.51 4.54
N LEU A 620 -32.67 -6.44 4.75
CA LEU A 620 -32.65 -7.78 4.17
C LEU A 620 -33.68 -7.92 3.05
N ASP A 621 -33.48 -8.95 2.22
CA ASP A 621 -34.31 -9.31 1.06
C ASP A 621 -34.33 -8.24 -0.05
N VAL A 622 -33.33 -7.33 -0.07
CA VAL A 622 -33.23 -6.21 -1.03
C VAL A 622 -31.77 -5.97 -1.46
N LEU A 623 -31.57 -5.11 -2.47
CA LEU A 623 -30.25 -4.62 -2.88
C LEU A 623 -29.86 -3.38 -2.05
N THR A 624 -28.91 -3.54 -1.13
CA THR A 624 -28.34 -2.43 -0.35
C THR A 624 -26.98 -2.03 -0.91
N VAL A 625 -26.78 -0.75 -1.22
CA VAL A 625 -25.52 -0.22 -1.74
C VAL A 625 -24.87 0.71 -0.71
N ILE A 626 -23.58 0.52 -0.49
CA ILE A 626 -22.77 1.31 0.41
C ILE A 626 -21.82 2.14 -0.43
N THR A 627 -21.92 3.45 -0.27
CA THR A 627 -21.25 4.41 -1.13
C THR A 627 -20.61 5.53 -0.31
N GLY A 628 -19.98 6.47 -1.00
CA GLY A 628 -19.20 7.57 -0.43
C GLY A 628 -17.75 7.58 -0.88
N VAL A 629 -17.02 8.64 -0.56
CA VAL A 629 -15.65 8.89 -1.07
C VAL A 629 -14.62 7.84 -0.66
N SER A 630 -13.49 7.75 -1.38
CA SER A 630 -12.41 6.82 -1.01
C SER A 630 -11.87 7.15 0.38
N GLY A 631 -11.61 6.12 1.20
CA GLY A 631 -11.16 6.30 2.58
C GLY A 631 -12.26 6.70 3.59
N SER A 632 -13.54 6.81 3.20
CA SER A 632 -14.63 7.19 4.11
C SER A 632 -14.99 6.15 5.18
N GLY A 633 -14.50 4.91 5.05
CA GLY A 633 -14.74 3.82 6.01
C GLY A 633 -15.63 2.68 5.51
N LYS A 634 -16.04 2.66 4.23
CA LYS A 634 -16.88 1.60 3.62
C LYS A 634 -16.35 0.18 3.88
N SER A 635 -15.11 -0.09 3.47
CA SER A 635 -14.49 -1.41 3.67
C SER A 635 -14.28 -1.74 5.15
N THR A 636 -14.05 -0.74 6.00
CA THR A 636 -13.98 -0.96 7.46
C THR A 636 -15.33 -1.43 8.01
N LEU A 637 -16.42 -0.76 7.65
CA LEU A 637 -17.77 -1.10 8.10
C LEU A 637 -18.17 -2.51 7.67
N ILE A 638 -17.79 -2.94 6.47
CA ILE A 638 -18.23 -4.22 5.92
C ILE A 638 -17.24 -5.34 6.16
N LYS A 639 -16.02 -5.21 5.67
CA LYS A 639 -15.01 -6.27 5.71
C LYS A 639 -14.46 -6.51 7.12
N LYS A 640 -14.34 -5.45 7.94
CA LYS A 640 -13.82 -5.59 9.31
C LYS A 640 -14.90 -5.75 10.37
N ILE A 641 -16.08 -5.16 10.19
CA ILE A 641 -17.15 -5.23 11.21
C ILE A 641 -18.26 -6.19 10.80
N LEU A 642 -19.09 -5.85 9.80
CA LEU A 642 -20.30 -6.61 9.49
C LEU A 642 -20.00 -8.08 9.15
N PHE A 643 -19.07 -8.33 8.24
CA PHE A 643 -18.78 -9.67 7.74
C PHE A 643 -18.26 -10.60 8.85
N PRO A 644 -17.18 -10.27 9.60
CA PRO A 644 -16.71 -11.13 10.68
C PRO A 644 -17.70 -11.26 11.84
N ALA A 645 -18.48 -10.19 12.14
CA ALA A 645 -19.50 -10.25 13.19
C ALA A 645 -20.62 -11.24 12.84
N MET A 646 -21.08 -11.23 11.58
CA MET A 646 -22.10 -12.15 11.08
C MET A 646 -21.56 -13.57 10.96
N GLN A 647 -20.33 -13.75 10.45
CA GLN A 647 -19.70 -15.07 10.34
C GLN A 647 -19.59 -15.75 11.71
N LYS A 648 -19.17 -15.01 12.74
CA LYS A 648 -19.10 -15.50 14.11
C LYS A 648 -20.47 -15.91 14.66
N LYS A 649 -21.53 -15.17 14.33
CA LYS A 649 -22.90 -15.43 14.80
C LYS A 649 -23.57 -16.60 14.08
N LEU A 650 -23.30 -16.78 12.79
CA LEU A 650 -23.98 -17.75 11.93
C LEU A 650 -23.23 -19.08 11.80
N GLU A 651 -21.90 -19.02 11.63
CA GLU A 651 -21.08 -20.18 11.25
C GLU A 651 -20.18 -20.68 12.38
N ASN A 652 -20.16 -19.97 13.52
CA ASN A 652 -19.32 -20.26 14.68
C ASN A 652 -17.81 -20.39 14.35
N ALA A 653 -17.42 -19.84 13.20
CA ALA A 653 -16.08 -19.73 12.68
C ALA A 653 -15.90 -18.25 12.30
N ALA A 654 -14.82 -17.60 12.73
CA ALA A 654 -14.53 -16.25 12.22
C ALA A 654 -13.11 -15.78 12.51
N GLU A 655 -12.61 -14.96 11.59
CA GLU A 655 -11.65 -13.91 11.89
C GLU A 655 -12.23 -12.93 12.92
N LYS A 656 -11.36 -12.16 13.57
CA LYS A 656 -11.77 -11.22 14.60
C LYS A 656 -12.50 -10.02 14.00
N ALA A 657 -13.72 -9.75 14.47
CA ALA A 657 -14.44 -8.54 14.13
C ALA A 657 -13.77 -7.29 14.75
N GLY A 658 -13.79 -6.19 14.00
CA GLY A 658 -13.36 -4.87 14.47
C GLY A 658 -14.24 -4.33 15.58
N GLN A 659 -13.94 -3.13 16.05
CA GLN A 659 -14.62 -2.54 17.20
C GLN A 659 -16.04 -2.03 16.86
N PHE A 660 -17.04 -2.61 17.52
CA PHE A 660 -18.43 -2.15 17.55
C PHE A 660 -19.06 -2.46 18.92
N SER A 661 -20.27 -1.96 19.19
CA SER A 661 -20.93 -2.14 20.50
C SER A 661 -21.79 -3.40 20.54
N GLU A 662 -22.69 -3.57 19.57
CA GLU A 662 -23.55 -4.75 19.49
C GLU A 662 -24.15 -4.94 18.09
N ILE A 663 -24.67 -6.14 17.84
CA ILE A 663 -25.41 -6.50 16.62
C ILE A 663 -26.85 -6.89 16.99
N LYS A 664 -27.84 -6.27 16.35
CA LYS A 664 -29.27 -6.48 16.56
C LYS A 664 -29.99 -6.81 15.25
N GLY A 665 -31.29 -7.07 15.34
CA GLY A 665 -32.16 -7.29 14.18
C GLY A 665 -32.41 -8.77 13.87
N SER A 666 -32.89 -9.04 12.66
CA SER A 666 -33.39 -10.32 12.19
C SER A 666 -32.31 -11.22 11.57
N PHE A 667 -31.07 -11.15 12.05
CA PHE A 667 -29.95 -11.92 11.49
C PHE A 667 -30.15 -13.45 11.56
N SER A 668 -31.01 -13.94 12.46
CA SER A 668 -31.36 -15.37 12.58
C SER A 668 -32.10 -15.94 11.35
N GLN A 669 -32.60 -15.10 10.45
CA GLN A 669 -33.23 -15.54 9.20
C GLN A 669 -32.20 -15.92 8.12
N ILE A 670 -30.92 -15.61 8.33
CA ILE A 670 -29.83 -15.88 7.41
C ILE A 670 -29.02 -17.05 7.97
N LYS A 671 -28.65 -18.00 7.11
CA LYS A 671 -27.88 -19.18 7.55
C LYS A 671 -26.38 -19.03 7.30
N HIS A 672 -26.01 -18.37 6.21
CA HIS A 672 -24.62 -18.21 5.77
C HIS A 672 -24.40 -16.80 5.23
N ILE A 673 -23.16 -16.31 5.35
CA ILE A 673 -22.74 -15.03 4.77
C ILE A 673 -21.57 -15.28 3.83
N GLU A 674 -21.63 -14.70 2.63
CA GLU A 674 -20.64 -14.92 1.58
C GLU A 674 -20.03 -13.58 1.17
N TYR A 675 -18.72 -13.42 1.37
CA TYR A 675 -17.97 -12.25 0.90
C TYR A 675 -17.36 -12.57 -0.45
N VAL A 676 -17.86 -11.91 -1.50
CA VAL A 676 -17.45 -12.10 -2.88
C VAL A 676 -16.51 -10.98 -3.27
N ASP A 677 -15.22 -11.20 -3.03
CA ASP A 677 -14.14 -10.26 -3.36
C ASP A 677 -13.55 -10.46 -4.76
N GLN A 678 -12.72 -9.51 -5.15
CA GLN A 678 -11.93 -9.52 -6.39
C GLN A 678 -10.65 -10.37 -6.28
N ASN A 679 -10.39 -11.02 -5.13
CA ASN A 679 -9.21 -11.86 -5.00
C ASN A 679 -9.28 -13.04 -5.98
N PRO A 680 -8.13 -13.45 -6.55
CA PRO A 680 -8.09 -14.58 -7.47
C PRO A 680 -8.74 -15.82 -6.86
N ILE A 681 -9.55 -16.52 -7.64
CA ILE A 681 -10.27 -17.74 -7.22
C ILE A 681 -9.30 -18.77 -6.64
N GLY A 682 -8.12 -18.88 -7.25
CA GLY A 682 -7.01 -19.67 -6.77
C GLY A 682 -5.69 -19.07 -7.23
N ARG A 683 -4.66 -19.17 -6.40
CA ARG A 683 -3.28 -18.76 -6.75
C ARG A 683 -2.59 -19.75 -7.69
N SER A 684 -3.10 -20.98 -7.76
CA SER A 684 -2.56 -22.01 -8.63
C SER A 684 -3.17 -21.87 -10.03
N SER A 685 -2.31 -21.98 -11.04
CA SER A 685 -2.69 -21.97 -12.45
C SER A 685 -3.61 -23.12 -12.88
N ARG A 686 -3.85 -24.08 -11.97
CA ARG A 686 -4.78 -25.21 -12.07
C ARG A 686 -6.24 -24.88 -11.80
N SER A 687 -6.49 -23.75 -11.14
CA SER A 687 -7.87 -23.26 -10.95
C SER A 687 -8.33 -22.61 -12.24
N ASN A 688 -9.57 -22.91 -12.67
CA ASN A 688 -10.15 -22.35 -13.89
C ASN A 688 -11.70 -22.36 -13.80
N PRO A 689 -12.42 -21.66 -14.69
CA PRO A 689 -13.88 -21.57 -14.63
C PRO A 689 -14.57 -22.94 -14.55
N VAL A 690 -14.19 -23.89 -15.41
CA VAL A 690 -14.87 -25.18 -15.54
C VAL A 690 -14.68 -26.11 -14.34
N THR A 691 -13.52 -26.03 -13.66
CA THR A 691 -13.29 -26.74 -12.40
C THR A 691 -14.07 -26.12 -11.25
N TYR A 692 -14.21 -24.80 -11.22
CA TYR A 692 -14.90 -24.09 -10.15
C TYR A 692 -16.42 -24.37 -10.11
N ILE A 693 -17.09 -24.34 -11.25
CA ILE A 693 -18.52 -24.71 -11.37
C ILE A 693 -18.75 -26.23 -11.35
N LYS A 694 -17.69 -27.04 -11.23
CA LYS A 694 -17.72 -28.51 -11.23
C LYS A 694 -18.38 -29.11 -12.48
N ALA A 695 -18.29 -28.45 -13.63
CA ALA A 695 -18.68 -29.04 -14.92
C ALA A 695 -17.58 -29.95 -15.48
N TYR A 696 -16.33 -29.74 -15.07
CA TYR A 696 -15.20 -30.52 -15.59
C TYR A 696 -15.28 -32.01 -15.25
N ASP A 697 -15.87 -32.36 -14.11
CA ASP A 697 -16.08 -33.76 -13.73
C ASP A 697 -16.97 -34.50 -14.73
N ASP A 698 -18.08 -33.87 -15.14
CA ASP A 698 -19.01 -34.43 -16.13
C ASP A 698 -18.36 -34.51 -17.53
N ILE A 699 -17.54 -33.51 -17.90
CA ILE A 699 -16.78 -33.52 -19.15
C ILE A 699 -15.75 -34.67 -19.15
N ARG A 700 -14.99 -34.86 -18.06
CA ARG A 700 -14.02 -35.96 -17.97
C ARG A 700 -14.69 -37.33 -18.00
N ASP A 701 -15.85 -37.46 -17.38
CA ASP A 701 -16.65 -38.68 -17.43
C ASP A 701 -17.21 -38.97 -18.82
N LEU A 702 -17.53 -37.93 -19.61
CA LEU A 702 -17.92 -38.06 -21.02
C LEU A 702 -16.76 -38.66 -21.84
N TYR A 703 -15.56 -38.08 -21.76
CA TYR A 703 -14.39 -38.58 -22.50
C TYR A 703 -13.95 -39.99 -22.07
N ALA A 704 -14.13 -40.35 -20.80
CA ALA A 704 -13.86 -41.71 -20.32
C ALA A 704 -14.81 -42.76 -20.90
N LYS A 705 -16.00 -42.36 -21.35
CA LYS A 705 -17.01 -43.27 -21.95
C LYS A 705 -16.78 -43.51 -23.44
N GLU A 706 -15.92 -42.73 -24.09
CA GLU A 706 -15.60 -42.89 -25.51
C GLU A 706 -15.02 -44.27 -25.84
N LYS A 707 -15.31 -44.76 -27.05
CA LYS A 707 -14.93 -46.12 -27.46
C LYS A 707 -13.41 -46.34 -27.39
N LEU A 708 -12.63 -45.38 -27.87
CA LEU A 708 -11.17 -45.45 -27.83
C LEU A 708 -10.63 -45.41 -26.40
N SER A 709 -11.24 -44.60 -25.53
CA SER A 709 -10.90 -44.54 -24.10
C SER A 709 -11.11 -45.87 -23.41
N LYS A 710 -12.24 -46.55 -23.66
CA LYS A 710 -12.53 -47.87 -23.08
C LYS A 710 -11.53 -48.93 -23.54
N ILE A 711 -11.14 -48.92 -24.82
CA ILE A 711 -10.14 -49.86 -25.37
C ILE A 711 -8.77 -49.64 -24.71
N ARG A 712 -8.38 -48.39 -24.46
CA ARG A 712 -7.10 -48.03 -23.84
C ARG A 712 -7.12 -48.05 -22.30
N GLY A 713 -8.26 -48.39 -21.68
CA GLY A 713 -8.41 -48.41 -20.22
C GLY A 713 -8.36 -47.03 -19.56
N TYR A 714 -8.59 -45.95 -20.31
CA TYR A 714 -8.55 -44.60 -19.77
C TYR A 714 -9.82 -44.26 -18.97
N GLN A 715 -9.60 -43.92 -17.71
CA GLN A 715 -10.59 -43.38 -16.77
C GLN A 715 -10.62 -41.84 -16.78
N ALA A 716 -11.64 -41.23 -16.17
CA ALA A 716 -11.81 -39.78 -16.04
C ALA A 716 -10.59 -39.04 -15.44
N LYS A 717 -9.76 -39.72 -14.63
CA LYS A 717 -8.51 -39.15 -14.10
C LYS A 717 -7.47 -38.83 -15.18
N HIS A 718 -7.44 -39.57 -16.29
CA HIS A 718 -6.48 -39.33 -17.38
C HIS A 718 -6.80 -38.06 -18.18
N PHE A 719 -8.06 -37.66 -18.18
CA PHE A 719 -8.50 -36.40 -18.79
C PHE A 719 -8.40 -35.21 -17.83
N SER A 720 -7.68 -35.35 -16.71
CA SER A 720 -7.43 -34.28 -15.76
C SER A 720 -5.99 -33.79 -15.90
N PHE A 721 -5.81 -32.47 -16.10
CA PHE A 721 -4.47 -31.86 -16.07
C PHE A 721 -3.90 -31.78 -14.64
N ASN A 722 -4.73 -32.00 -13.60
CA ASN A 722 -4.32 -31.90 -12.20
C ASN A 722 -3.69 -33.18 -11.62
N VAL A 723 -3.91 -34.32 -12.26
CA VAL A 723 -3.57 -35.65 -11.72
C VAL A 723 -2.57 -36.35 -12.65
N ASP A 724 -1.69 -37.15 -12.07
CA ASP A 724 -0.75 -37.98 -12.83
C ASP A 724 -1.49 -39.06 -13.62
N GLY A 725 -0.99 -39.33 -14.83
CA GLY A 725 -1.61 -40.26 -15.78
C GLY A 725 -1.60 -39.67 -17.19
N GLY A 726 -2.48 -38.72 -17.46
CA GLY A 726 -2.68 -38.15 -18.80
C GLY A 726 -2.15 -36.73 -19.02
N ARG A 727 -1.77 -36.00 -17.96
CA ARG A 727 -1.15 -34.67 -18.08
C ARG A 727 0.28 -34.74 -18.63
N CYS A 728 0.76 -33.64 -19.20
CA CYS A 728 2.16 -33.49 -19.60
C CYS A 728 3.07 -33.48 -18.36
N GLU A 729 4.13 -34.29 -18.38
CA GLU A 729 5.06 -34.44 -17.24
C GLU A 729 5.98 -33.22 -17.07
N THR A 730 6.40 -32.59 -18.18
CA THR A 730 7.33 -31.45 -18.17
C THR A 730 6.74 -30.24 -17.45
N CYS A 731 5.54 -29.81 -17.85
CA CYS A 731 4.84 -28.69 -17.21
C CYS A 731 3.91 -29.12 -16.08
N LYS A 732 3.84 -30.42 -15.74
CA LYS A 732 2.93 -31.00 -14.74
C LYS A 732 1.47 -30.55 -14.90
N GLY A 733 1.03 -30.41 -16.16
CA GLY A 733 -0.34 -30.00 -16.53
C GLY A 733 -0.61 -28.49 -16.56
N GLU A 734 0.37 -27.63 -16.27
CA GLU A 734 0.18 -26.17 -16.33
C GLU A 734 0.03 -25.67 -17.78
N GLY A 735 0.78 -26.28 -18.71
CA GLY A 735 0.86 -25.87 -20.11
C GLY A 735 1.91 -24.79 -20.37
N SER A 736 2.38 -24.10 -19.33
CA SER A 736 3.49 -23.16 -19.41
C SER A 736 4.60 -23.49 -18.41
N ILE A 737 5.75 -22.86 -18.58
CA ILE A 737 6.90 -22.90 -17.68
C ILE A 737 7.23 -21.45 -17.32
N ASN A 738 7.30 -21.15 -16.03
CA ASN A 738 7.70 -19.83 -15.55
C ASN A 738 9.23 -19.73 -15.54
N VAL A 739 9.74 -18.65 -16.11
CA VAL A 739 11.15 -18.30 -16.14
C VAL A 739 11.34 -17.07 -15.26
N GLU A 740 12.13 -17.21 -14.19
CA GLU A 740 12.46 -16.12 -13.29
C GLU A 740 13.39 -15.12 -13.99
N MET A 741 13.03 -13.83 -13.92
CA MET A 741 13.78 -12.74 -14.55
C MET A 741 14.39 -11.84 -13.47
N VAL A 742 15.62 -11.34 -13.69
CA VAL A 742 16.34 -10.56 -12.66
C VAL A 742 15.85 -9.11 -12.56
N PHE A 743 15.51 -8.48 -13.68
CA PHE A 743 15.16 -7.05 -13.76
C PHE A 743 13.74 -6.78 -14.28
N MET A 744 12.99 -7.84 -14.62
CA MET A 744 11.64 -7.75 -15.16
C MET A 744 10.73 -8.69 -14.37
N ALA A 745 9.42 -8.55 -14.56
CA ALA A 745 8.48 -9.55 -14.06
C ALA A 745 8.79 -10.92 -14.67
N ASP A 746 8.59 -11.98 -13.89
CA ASP A 746 8.72 -13.35 -14.35
C ASP A 746 7.84 -13.59 -15.58
N VAL A 747 8.37 -14.33 -16.55
CA VAL A 747 7.65 -14.59 -17.81
C VAL A 747 7.22 -16.04 -17.87
N SER A 748 5.96 -16.26 -18.29
CA SER A 748 5.42 -17.61 -18.51
C SER A 748 5.54 -17.96 -20.00
N LEU A 749 6.32 -18.99 -20.32
CA LEU A 749 6.53 -19.47 -21.68
C LEU A 749 5.71 -20.73 -21.95
N PRO A 750 5.15 -20.92 -23.15
CA PRO A 750 4.45 -22.16 -23.49
C PRO A 750 5.40 -23.36 -23.37
N CYS A 751 4.91 -24.46 -22.80
CA CYS A 751 5.72 -25.66 -22.64
C CYS A 751 6.06 -26.28 -23.99
N GLU A 752 7.36 -26.39 -24.30
CA GLU A 752 7.85 -26.94 -25.58
C GLU A 752 7.40 -28.38 -25.83
N THR A 753 7.25 -29.20 -24.77
CA THR A 753 6.90 -30.62 -24.90
C THR A 753 5.45 -30.84 -25.36
N CYS A 754 4.50 -30.09 -24.81
CA CYS A 754 3.07 -30.22 -25.14
C CYS A 754 2.55 -29.08 -26.04
N GLY A 755 3.37 -28.09 -26.35
CA GLY A 755 2.97 -26.89 -27.10
C GLY A 755 1.85 -26.12 -26.41
N GLY A 756 1.84 -26.08 -25.07
CA GLY A 756 0.76 -25.44 -24.31
C GLY A 756 -0.45 -26.32 -23.99
N LYS A 757 -0.60 -27.50 -24.62
CA LYS A 757 -1.84 -28.30 -24.57
C LYS A 757 -2.11 -29.06 -23.26
N ARG A 758 -1.24 -28.96 -22.26
CA ARG A 758 -1.34 -29.57 -20.91
C ARG A 758 -1.38 -31.12 -20.82
N PHE A 759 -1.65 -31.84 -21.91
CA PHE A 759 -1.81 -33.30 -21.92
C PHE A 759 -0.74 -34.02 -22.74
N LYS A 760 -0.61 -35.34 -22.53
CA LYS A 760 0.16 -36.25 -23.39
C LYS A 760 -0.53 -36.40 -24.75
N LYS A 761 0.26 -36.64 -25.80
CA LYS A 761 -0.24 -36.81 -27.18
C LYS A 761 -1.32 -37.91 -27.27
N GLU A 762 -1.11 -39.03 -26.59
CA GLU A 762 -2.04 -40.18 -26.57
C GLU A 762 -3.43 -39.86 -26.01
N VAL A 763 -3.52 -38.90 -25.08
CA VAL A 763 -4.81 -38.46 -24.50
C VAL A 763 -5.54 -37.55 -25.47
N LEU A 764 -4.80 -36.72 -26.23
CA LEU A 764 -5.35 -35.81 -27.22
C LEU A 764 -5.90 -36.52 -28.47
N GLU A 765 -5.56 -37.79 -28.68
CA GLU A 765 -6.14 -38.62 -29.76
C GLU A 765 -7.62 -38.99 -29.50
N ILE A 766 -8.08 -38.85 -28.26
CA ILE A 766 -9.45 -39.17 -27.89
C ILE A 766 -10.31 -37.94 -28.16
N THR A 767 -11.28 -38.11 -29.03
CA THR A 767 -12.16 -37.04 -29.48
C THR A 767 -13.61 -37.37 -29.19
N PHE A 768 -14.39 -36.33 -28.91
CA PHE A 768 -15.85 -36.34 -28.88
C PHE A 768 -16.33 -35.32 -29.92
N ASP A 769 -17.14 -35.76 -30.89
CA ASP A 769 -17.55 -34.94 -32.06
C ASP A 769 -16.36 -34.21 -32.73
N ASN A 770 -15.26 -34.95 -32.96
CA ASN A 770 -13.99 -34.47 -33.53
C ASN A 770 -13.19 -33.44 -32.69
N GLN A 771 -13.59 -33.18 -31.44
CA GLN A 771 -12.88 -32.27 -30.53
C GLN A 771 -12.19 -33.07 -29.43
N ASN A 772 -10.91 -32.82 -29.18
CA ASN A 772 -10.19 -33.44 -28.05
C ASN A 772 -10.39 -32.63 -26.75
N ILE A 773 -9.93 -33.17 -25.62
CA ILE A 773 -10.13 -32.53 -24.30
C ILE A 773 -9.48 -31.14 -24.19
N ASN A 774 -8.35 -30.90 -24.86
CA ASN A 774 -7.73 -29.59 -24.90
C ASN A 774 -8.56 -28.62 -25.74
N ASP A 775 -9.10 -29.08 -26.88
CA ASP A 775 -9.95 -28.24 -27.73
C ASP A 775 -11.15 -27.71 -26.93
N ILE A 776 -11.85 -28.60 -26.19
CA ILE A 776 -12.93 -28.21 -25.27
C ILE A 776 -12.47 -27.20 -24.22
N LEU A 777 -11.30 -27.40 -23.61
CA LEU A 777 -10.78 -26.46 -22.61
C LEU A 777 -10.38 -25.09 -23.19
N THR A 778 -10.14 -25.02 -24.50
CA THR A 778 -9.80 -23.76 -25.20
C THR A 778 -10.99 -23.09 -25.86
N MET A 779 -12.16 -23.74 -25.90
CA MET A 779 -13.41 -23.11 -26.30
C MET A 779 -13.80 -22.01 -25.31
N THR A 780 -14.41 -20.95 -25.85
CA THR A 780 -15.13 -19.97 -25.03
C THR A 780 -16.35 -20.65 -24.38
N ILE A 781 -16.88 -20.07 -23.30
CA ILE A 781 -18.08 -20.57 -22.64
C ILE A 781 -19.27 -20.57 -23.62
N ASP A 782 -19.40 -19.55 -24.46
CA ASP A 782 -20.45 -19.47 -25.49
C ASP A 782 -20.34 -20.63 -26.50
N ASP A 783 -19.14 -20.84 -27.04
CA ASP A 783 -18.88 -21.92 -27.99
C ASP A 783 -19.11 -23.30 -27.35
N ALA A 784 -18.71 -23.46 -26.08
CA ALA A 784 -18.89 -24.71 -25.35
C ALA A 784 -20.36 -25.01 -25.07
N ILE A 785 -21.16 -24.01 -24.67
CA ILE A 785 -22.61 -24.15 -24.49
C ILE A 785 -23.25 -24.61 -25.79
N ALA A 786 -22.99 -23.91 -26.90
CA ALA A 786 -23.52 -24.27 -28.21
C ALA A 786 -23.09 -25.69 -28.64
N PHE A 787 -21.82 -26.05 -28.39
CA PHE A 787 -21.29 -27.39 -28.68
C PHE A 787 -21.98 -28.49 -27.88
N PHE A 788 -22.19 -28.28 -26.57
CA PHE A 788 -22.83 -29.28 -25.69
C PHE A 788 -24.35 -29.36 -25.91
N GLU A 789 -25.01 -28.26 -26.28
CA GLU A 789 -26.42 -28.26 -26.69
C GLU A 789 -26.64 -29.06 -27.97
N LYS A 790 -25.84 -28.80 -29.01
CA LYS A 790 -25.86 -29.56 -30.27
C LYS A 790 -25.68 -31.06 -30.03
N ASN A 791 -24.79 -31.41 -29.09
CA ASN A 791 -24.48 -32.78 -28.70
C ASN A 791 -25.37 -33.34 -27.57
N LYS A 792 -26.47 -32.65 -27.24
CA LYS A 792 -27.50 -33.08 -26.27
C LYS A 792 -26.99 -33.37 -24.85
N GLN A 793 -25.93 -32.70 -24.39
CA GLN A 793 -25.37 -32.83 -23.04
C GLN A 793 -25.97 -31.82 -22.05
N SER A 794 -27.27 -31.94 -21.79
CA SER A 794 -28.04 -30.96 -20.98
C SER A 794 -27.48 -30.71 -19.58
N LYS A 795 -26.94 -31.75 -18.91
CA LYS A 795 -26.33 -31.61 -17.58
C LYS A 795 -25.11 -30.67 -17.57
N ILE A 796 -24.29 -30.73 -18.63
CA ILE A 796 -23.10 -29.89 -18.77
C ILE A 796 -23.53 -28.46 -19.10
N THR A 797 -24.44 -28.30 -20.06
CA THR A 797 -25.01 -27.01 -20.44
C THR A 797 -25.63 -26.28 -19.24
N GLN A 798 -26.45 -26.95 -18.43
CA GLN A 798 -27.07 -26.35 -17.24
C GLN A 798 -26.06 -25.84 -16.20
N LYS A 799 -24.88 -26.49 -16.10
CA LYS A 799 -23.81 -26.02 -15.21
C LYS A 799 -23.03 -24.85 -15.80
N LEU A 800 -22.91 -24.77 -17.13
CA LEU A 800 -22.20 -23.71 -17.83
C LEU A 800 -23.04 -22.44 -18.01
N GLN A 801 -24.36 -22.57 -18.17
CA GLN A 801 -25.28 -21.45 -18.44
C GLN A 801 -25.09 -20.26 -17.49
N PRO A 802 -24.95 -20.46 -16.15
CA PRO A 802 -24.78 -19.32 -15.25
C PRO A 802 -23.50 -18.51 -15.48
N LEU A 803 -22.45 -19.10 -16.08
CA LEU A 803 -21.25 -18.33 -16.46
C LEU A 803 -21.54 -17.38 -17.64
N GLN A 804 -22.35 -17.81 -18.60
CA GLN A 804 -22.82 -16.95 -19.69
C GLN A 804 -23.75 -15.85 -19.16
N ASP A 805 -24.68 -16.19 -18.26
CA ASP A 805 -25.67 -15.25 -17.70
C ASP A 805 -25.01 -14.09 -16.95
N VAL A 806 -23.89 -14.35 -16.24
CA VAL A 806 -23.10 -13.31 -15.56
C VAL A 806 -22.16 -12.54 -16.51
N GLY A 807 -22.22 -12.80 -17.82
CA GLY A 807 -21.45 -12.09 -18.84
C GLY A 807 -20.03 -12.60 -19.09
N LEU A 808 -19.72 -13.85 -18.75
CA LEU A 808 -18.40 -14.47 -18.98
C LEU A 808 -18.35 -15.37 -20.22
N GLY A 809 -19.30 -15.22 -21.15
CA GLY A 809 -19.40 -16.05 -22.36
C GLY A 809 -18.08 -16.14 -23.16
N TYR A 810 -17.30 -15.07 -23.17
CA TYR A 810 -16.02 -14.96 -23.89
C TYR A 810 -14.84 -15.67 -23.23
N VAL A 811 -14.92 -16.01 -21.94
CA VAL A 811 -13.81 -16.63 -21.19
C VAL A 811 -13.65 -18.08 -21.62
N GLN A 812 -12.41 -18.55 -21.78
CA GLN A 812 -12.18 -19.96 -22.12
C GLN A 812 -12.41 -20.87 -20.91
N LEU A 813 -12.99 -22.05 -21.13
CA LEU A 813 -13.30 -23.00 -20.04
C LEU A 813 -12.09 -23.34 -19.17
N GLY A 814 -10.95 -23.55 -19.80
CA GLY A 814 -9.68 -23.91 -19.18
C GLY A 814 -8.75 -22.74 -18.86
N GLN A 815 -9.21 -21.49 -19.03
CA GLN A 815 -8.41 -20.29 -18.75
C GLN A 815 -7.95 -20.28 -17.29
N SER A 816 -6.67 -20.00 -17.07
CA SER A 816 -6.10 -20.02 -15.73
C SER A 816 -6.70 -18.91 -14.86
N SER A 817 -7.03 -19.22 -13.61
CA SER A 817 -7.57 -18.21 -12.68
C SER A 817 -6.59 -17.08 -12.36
N SER A 818 -5.28 -17.27 -12.59
CA SER A 818 -4.28 -16.21 -12.41
C SER A 818 -4.26 -15.19 -13.55
N THR A 819 -4.81 -15.54 -14.71
CA THR A 819 -4.91 -14.64 -15.87
C THR A 819 -6.30 -14.00 -16.00
N LEU A 820 -7.20 -14.28 -15.05
CA LEU A 820 -8.49 -13.61 -14.97
C LEU A 820 -8.35 -12.30 -14.19
N SER A 821 -9.08 -11.28 -14.62
CA SER A 821 -9.27 -10.05 -13.87
C SER A 821 -10.02 -10.31 -12.54
N GLY A 822 -9.88 -9.39 -11.60
CA GLY A 822 -10.61 -9.47 -10.32
C GLY A 822 -12.13 -9.52 -10.50
N GLY A 823 -12.66 -8.73 -11.43
CA GLY A 823 -14.10 -8.73 -11.77
C GLY A 823 -14.56 -10.03 -12.46
N GLU A 824 -13.75 -10.65 -13.31
CA GLU A 824 -14.06 -11.98 -13.86
C GLU A 824 -14.09 -13.05 -12.76
N ALA A 825 -13.10 -13.03 -11.87
CA ALA A 825 -13.05 -13.96 -10.74
C ALA A 825 -14.29 -13.84 -9.84
N GLN A 826 -14.75 -12.62 -9.57
CA GLN A 826 -15.95 -12.35 -8.79
C GLN A 826 -17.22 -12.87 -9.48
N ARG A 827 -17.35 -12.66 -10.81
CA ARG A 827 -18.48 -13.15 -11.60
C ARG A 827 -18.54 -14.68 -11.65
N ILE A 828 -17.41 -15.39 -11.68
CA ILE A 828 -17.38 -16.86 -11.59
C ILE A 828 -17.89 -17.32 -10.21
N LYS A 829 -17.50 -16.64 -9.13
CA LYS A 829 -18.04 -16.91 -7.79
C LYS A 829 -19.55 -16.73 -7.78
N LEU A 830 -20.07 -15.61 -8.31
CA LEU A 830 -21.49 -15.34 -8.48
C LEU A 830 -22.23 -16.46 -9.25
N ALA A 831 -21.71 -16.86 -10.40
CA ALA A 831 -22.28 -17.94 -11.22
C ALA A 831 -22.41 -19.25 -10.44
N SER A 832 -21.42 -19.59 -9.60
CA SER A 832 -21.46 -20.81 -8.79
C SER A 832 -22.62 -20.86 -7.79
N PHE A 833 -23.08 -19.70 -7.31
CA PHE A 833 -24.24 -19.60 -6.42
C PHE A 833 -25.56 -19.70 -7.21
N LEU A 834 -25.59 -19.19 -8.44
CA LEU A 834 -26.74 -19.35 -9.32
C LEU A 834 -27.01 -20.82 -9.68
N VAL A 835 -25.94 -21.64 -9.87
CA VAL A 835 -26.02 -23.08 -10.14
C VAL A 835 -26.68 -23.88 -9.01
N LYS A 836 -26.54 -23.47 -7.74
CA LYS A 836 -27.01 -24.25 -6.57
C LYS A 836 -28.54 -24.36 -6.45
N GLY A 837 -29.31 -23.71 -7.33
CA GLY A 837 -30.78 -23.77 -7.34
C GLY A 837 -31.42 -22.96 -6.20
N ALA A 838 -32.75 -23.07 -6.05
CA ALA A 838 -33.46 -22.46 -4.92
C ALA A 838 -33.20 -23.28 -3.64
N THR A 839 -32.45 -22.71 -2.70
CA THR A 839 -32.19 -23.33 -1.40
C THR A 839 -33.19 -22.82 -0.37
N LYS A 840 -33.66 -23.69 0.53
CA LYS A 840 -34.46 -23.28 1.70
C LYS A 840 -33.69 -22.31 2.61
N ASP A 841 -32.37 -22.41 2.57
CA ASP A 841 -31.45 -21.61 3.35
C ASP A 841 -31.18 -20.27 2.66
N LYS A 842 -31.50 -19.16 3.34
CA LYS A 842 -31.17 -17.81 2.90
C LYS A 842 -29.71 -17.47 3.21
N ALA A 843 -29.12 -16.65 2.35
CA ALA A 843 -27.74 -16.20 2.48
C ALA A 843 -27.67 -14.68 2.31
N LEU A 844 -26.69 -14.07 2.98
CA LEU A 844 -26.31 -12.67 2.80
C LEU A 844 -25.06 -12.61 1.93
N PHE A 845 -25.18 -12.05 0.73
CA PHE A 845 -24.04 -11.82 -0.15
C PHE A 845 -23.51 -10.41 0.04
N VAL A 846 -22.18 -10.31 0.10
CA VAL A 846 -21.46 -9.04 0.16
C VAL A 846 -20.55 -8.97 -1.06
N PHE A 847 -20.77 -8.02 -1.95
CA PHE A 847 -19.94 -7.77 -3.13
C PHE A 847 -19.10 -6.52 -2.94
N ASP A 848 -17.80 -6.64 -3.23
CA ASP A 848 -16.84 -5.54 -3.18
C ASP A 848 -16.58 -5.06 -4.61
N GLU A 849 -17.05 -3.84 -4.92
CA GLU A 849 -16.90 -3.13 -6.20
C GLU A 849 -17.17 -3.98 -7.46
N PRO A 850 -18.37 -4.57 -7.63
CA PRO A 850 -18.62 -5.57 -8.67
C PRO A 850 -18.76 -5.01 -10.09
N THR A 851 -18.84 -3.69 -10.25
CA THR A 851 -18.83 -3.05 -11.58
C THR A 851 -17.44 -2.80 -12.12
N THR A 852 -16.40 -3.20 -11.38
CA THR A 852 -14.99 -3.12 -11.80
C THR A 852 -14.78 -3.78 -13.16
N GLY A 853 -14.25 -3.01 -14.12
CA GLY A 853 -13.96 -3.46 -15.48
C GLY A 853 -15.17 -3.85 -16.34
N LEU A 854 -16.36 -3.37 -15.97
CA LEU A 854 -17.58 -3.64 -16.74
C LEU A 854 -17.96 -2.44 -17.60
N HIS A 855 -18.25 -2.72 -18.86
CA HIS A 855 -18.95 -1.80 -19.74
C HIS A 855 -20.42 -1.66 -19.28
N PHE A 856 -21.09 -0.55 -19.64
CA PHE A 856 -22.50 -0.28 -19.31
C PHE A 856 -23.44 -1.48 -19.57
N HIS A 857 -23.24 -2.16 -20.69
CA HIS A 857 -24.02 -3.34 -21.05
C HIS A 857 -23.81 -4.53 -20.10
N ASP A 858 -22.59 -4.71 -19.61
CA ASP A 858 -22.25 -5.80 -18.69
C ASP A 858 -22.77 -5.52 -17.27
N ILE A 859 -22.81 -4.25 -16.85
CA ILE A 859 -23.47 -3.82 -15.60
C ILE A 859 -24.96 -4.20 -15.63
N LYS A 860 -25.64 -4.05 -16.77
CA LYS A 860 -27.04 -4.48 -16.93
C LYS A 860 -27.22 -5.98 -16.71
N LYS A 861 -26.32 -6.82 -17.24
CA LYS A 861 -26.34 -8.28 -17.02
C LYS A 861 -26.04 -8.65 -15.57
N LEU A 862 -25.11 -7.94 -14.93
CA LEU A 862 -24.81 -8.10 -13.51
C LEU A 862 -26.03 -7.80 -12.62
N LEU A 863 -26.73 -6.69 -12.88
CA LEU A 863 -27.95 -6.33 -12.16
C LEU A 863 -29.04 -7.40 -12.30
N ALA A 864 -29.23 -7.95 -13.51
CA ALA A 864 -30.16 -9.06 -13.72
C ALA A 864 -29.78 -10.31 -12.91
N SER A 865 -28.48 -10.57 -12.74
CA SER A 865 -27.98 -11.67 -11.90
C SER A 865 -28.21 -11.43 -10.40
N PHE A 866 -28.09 -10.17 -9.94
CA PHE A 866 -28.44 -9.78 -8.58
C PHE A 866 -29.93 -9.91 -8.31
N ASP A 867 -30.78 -9.46 -9.24
CA ASP A 867 -32.23 -9.64 -9.14
C ASP A 867 -32.60 -11.12 -9.04
N ALA A 868 -31.98 -11.98 -9.84
CA ALA A 868 -32.20 -13.44 -9.79
C ALA A 868 -31.80 -14.08 -8.45
N LEU A 869 -30.79 -13.54 -7.75
CA LEU A 869 -30.43 -13.97 -6.39
C LEU A 869 -31.43 -13.47 -5.35
N ILE A 870 -31.86 -12.21 -5.45
CA ILE A 870 -32.84 -11.61 -4.53
C ILE A 870 -34.19 -12.33 -4.66
N ASP A 871 -34.61 -12.66 -5.89
CA ASP A 871 -35.87 -13.39 -6.15
C ASP A 871 -35.86 -14.81 -5.57
N LYS A 872 -34.68 -15.41 -5.37
CA LYS A 872 -34.50 -16.68 -4.62
C LYS A 872 -34.57 -16.50 -3.10
N GLY A 873 -34.71 -15.27 -2.60
CA GLY A 873 -34.82 -14.93 -1.18
C GLY A 873 -33.49 -14.61 -0.49
N HIS A 874 -32.42 -14.36 -1.25
CA HIS A 874 -31.15 -13.90 -0.72
C HIS A 874 -31.14 -12.38 -0.50
N SER A 875 -30.20 -11.90 0.32
CA SER A 875 -29.97 -10.47 0.54
C SER A 875 -28.62 -10.08 -0.05
N ILE A 876 -28.52 -8.88 -0.64
CA ILE A 876 -27.30 -8.43 -1.29
C ILE A 876 -26.87 -7.07 -0.73
N ILE A 877 -25.62 -7.00 -0.28
CA ILE A 877 -24.93 -5.77 0.07
C ILE A 877 -23.81 -5.56 -0.94
N VAL A 878 -23.71 -4.36 -1.49
CA VAL A 878 -22.67 -4.00 -2.47
C VAL A 878 -21.93 -2.77 -1.98
N ILE A 879 -20.60 -2.78 -2.04
CA ILE A 879 -19.78 -1.56 -1.91
C ILE A 879 -19.57 -1.04 -3.33
N GLU A 880 -20.02 0.18 -3.64
CA GLU A 880 -19.91 0.69 -5.01
C GLU A 880 -19.86 2.23 -5.10
N HIS A 881 -19.28 2.69 -6.22
CA HIS A 881 -19.12 4.08 -6.63
C HIS A 881 -19.83 4.39 -7.96
N ASN A 882 -20.05 3.38 -8.80
CA ASN A 882 -20.72 3.50 -10.09
C ASN A 882 -22.20 3.92 -9.93
N LEU A 883 -22.53 5.08 -10.52
CA LEU A 883 -23.86 5.69 -10.39
C LEU A 883 -24.98 4.86 -11.04
N ASP A 884 -24.67 4.09 -12.10
CA ASP A 884 -25.68 3.25 -12.77
C ASP A 884 -26.11 2.05 -11.91
N LEU A 885 -25.21 1.50 -11.08
CA LEU A 885 -25.58 0.51 -10.08
C LEU A 885 -26.28 1.18 -8.89
N ILE A 886 -25.75 2.29 -8.39
CA ILE A 886 -26.28 3.00 -7.21
C ILE A 886 -27.74 3.44 -7.43
N LYS A 887 -28.08 3.98 -8.61
CA LYS A 887 -29.47 4.39 -8.92
C LYS A 887 -30.46 3.21 -8.95
N CYS A 888 -29.97 1.99 -9.16
CA CYS A 888 -30.77 0.77 -9.14
C CYS A 888 -30.95 0.17 -7.74
N ALA A 889 -30.24 0.66 -6.72
CA ALA A 889 -30.31 0.15 -5.36
C ALA A 889 -31.70 0.32 -4.74
N ASP A 890 -32.12 -0.63 -3.90
CA ASP A 890 -33.33 -0.46 -3.10
C ASP A 890 -33.07 0.45 -1.87
N TRP A 891 -31.84 0.41 -1.36
CA TRP A 891 -31.39 1.18 -0.19
C TRP A 891 -29.92 1.60 -0.34
N ILE A 892 -29.59 2.81 0.11
CA ILE A 892 -28.25 3.38 0.10
C ILE A 892 -27.80 3.71 1.53
N ILE A 893 -26.53 3.43 1.81
CA ILE A 893 -25.80 3.89 3.01
C ILE A 893 -24.60 4.71 2.53
N ASP A 894 -24.64 6.03 2.75
CA ASP A 894 -23.60 6.95 2.29
C ASP A 894 -22.66 7.38 3.43
N LEU A 895 -21.35 7.17 3.25
CA LEU A 895 -20.31 7.49 4.24
C LEU A 895 -19.38 8.62 3.77
N GLY A 896 -19.01 9.51 4.68
CA GLY A 896 -18.04 10.59 4.40
C GLY A 896 -17.98 11.61 5.53
N PRO A 897 -17.89 12.94 5.26
CA PRO A 897 -17.90 13.62 3.95
C PRO A 897 -16.57 13.54 3.17
N GLU A 898 -15.47 13.25 3.87
CA GLU A 898 -14.13 13.06 3.31
C GLU A 898 -13.60 11.64 3.63
N GLY A 899 -12.36 11.35 3.23
CA GLY A 899 -11.63 10.16 3.64
C GLY A 899 -10.81 10.36 4.93
N GLY A 900 -10.34 9.27 5.52
CA GLY A 900 -9.45 9.30 6.69
C GLY A 900 -10.09 9.90 7.93
N GLU A 901 -9.38 10.79 8.61
CA GLU A 901 -9.79 11.34 9.92
C GLU A 901 -11.09 12.16 9.87
N ASN A 902 -11.35 12.82 8.74
CA ASN A 902 -12.57 13.59 8.47
C ASN A 902 -13.72 12.73 7.91
N GLY A 903 -13.49 11.43 7.71
CA GLY A 903 -14.48 10.47 7.27
C GLY A 903 -15.12 9.70 8.43
N GLY A 904 -15.80 8.61 8.08
CA GLY A 904 -16.39 7.69 9.05
C GLY A 904 -17.70 8.16 9.67
N HIS A 905 -18.32 9.20 9.12
CA HIS A 905 -19.67 9.63 9.47
C HIS A 905 -20.69 9.08 8.48
N LEU A 906 -21.90 8.83 9.00
CA LEU A 906 -23.06 8.48 8.20
C LEU A 906 -23.71 9.77 7.68
N LEU A 907 -23.65 10.00 6.36
CA LEU A 907 -24.15 11.24 5.75
C LEU A 907 -25.63 11.18 5.44
N ALA A 908 -26.04 10.09 4.80
CA ALA A 908 -27.40 9.85 4.37
C ALA A 908 -27.68 8.34 4.35
N VAL A 909 -28.92 7.98 4.65
CA VAL A 909 -29.43 6.62 4.53
C VAL A 909 -30.86 6.70 4.02
N GLY A 910 -31.19 5.87 3.04
CA GLY A 910 -32.52 5.90 2.44
C GLY A 910 -32.55 5.25 1.07
N THR A 911 -33.67 5.41 0.39
CA THR A 911 -33.78 5.15 -1.05
C THR A 911 -32.88 6.12 -1.86
N PRO A 912 -32.47 5.77 -3.09
CA PRO A 912 -31.75 6.68 -3.98
C PRO A 912 -32.37 8.07 -4.10
N GLU A 913 -33.70 8.18 -4.16
CA GLU A 913 -34.42 9.45 -4.25
C GLU A 913 -34.36 10.28 -2.96
N GLU A 914 -34.26 9.63 -1.80
CA GLU A 914 -34.09 10.29 -0.50
C GLU A 914 -32.65 10.80 -0.34
N VAL A 915 -31.66 9.96 -0.69
CA VAL A 915 -30.23 10.34 -0.64
C VAL A 915 -29.93 11.48 -1.61
N ALA A 916 -30.51 11.48 -2.81
CA ALA A 916 -30.33 12.57 -3.78
C ALA A 916 -30.88 13.93 -3.31
N LYS A 917 -31.76 13.96 -2.30
CA LYS A 917 -32.27 15.20 -1.69
C LYS A 917 -31.42 15.69 -0.53
N GLU A 918 -30.56 14.85 0.03
CA GLU A 918 -29.75 15.18 1.20
C GLU A 918 -28.53 16.01 0.78
N LYS A 919 -28.49 17.28 1.20
CA LYS A 919 -27.42 18.22 0.80
C LYS A 919 -26.05 17.86 1.38
N LYS A 920 -26.02 17.11 2.48
CA LYS A 920 -24.77 16.64 3.10
C LYS A 920 -24.14 15.46 2.35
N SER A 921 -24.92 14.74 1.54
CA SER A 921 -24.44 13.59 0.79
C SER A 921 -23.64 14.05 -0.42
N VAL A 922 -22.36 13.69 -0.48
CA VAL A 922 -21.53 13.94 -1.68
C VAL A 922 -22.06 13.12 -2.84
N THR A 923 -22.43 11.87 -2.59
CA THR A 923 -23.01 10.96 -3.59
C THR A 923 -24.34 11.48 -4.12
N GLY A 924 -25.19 12.04 -3.24
CA GLY A 924 -26.50 12.58 -3.59
C GLY A 924 -26.45 13.67 -4.66
N VAL A 925 -25.39 14.48 -4.69
CA VAL A 925 -25.18 15.53 -5.71
C VAL A 925 -25.10 14.93 -7.12
N TYR A 926 -24.26 13.91 -7.31
CA TYR A 926 -24.06 13.26 -8.61
C TYR A 926 -25.21 12.30 -8.96
N LEU A 927 -25.81 11.67 -7.95
CA LEU A 927 -26.92 10.75 -8.15
C LEU A 927 -28.18 11.46 -8.66
N LYS A 928 -28.36 12.74 -8.32
CA LYS A 928 -29.49 13.55 -8.76
C LYS A 928 -29.57 13.63 -10.29
N ASP A 929 -28.45 13.84 -10.97
CA ASP A 929 -28.40 13.98 -12.43
C ASP A 929 -28.69 12.67 -13.17
N LYS A 930 -28.52 11.52 -12.51
CA LYS A 930 -28.85 10.19 -13.08
C LYS A 930 -30.28 9.73 -12.73
N LEU A 931 -31.00 10.44 -11.86
CA LEU A 931 -32.36 10.09 -11.41
C LEU A 931 -33.45 11.00 -11.96
N PHE A 932 -33.18 12.30 -12.16
CA PHE A 932 -34.19 13.33 -12.42
C PHE A 932 -34.08 13.99 -13.79
#